data_AF-A0A3A4QCI7-F1
#
_entry.id   AF-A0A3A4QCI7-F1
#
_cell.length_a   1.000
_cell.length_b   1.000
_cell.length_c   1.000
_cell.angle_alpha   90.00
_cell.angle_beta   90.00
_cell.angle_gamma   90.00
#
_symmetry.space_group_name_H-M   'P 1'
#
loop_
_entity.id
_entity.type
_entity.pdbx_description
1 polymer ?
#
loop_
_entity_poly.entity_id
_entity_poly.type
_entity_poly.pdbx_seq_one_letter_code
_entity_poly.pdbx_strand_id
1 'polypeptide(L)'
;MNCTPPTVRRRLCAVAVLVVVFLPVGDAPAQEYVVEEIGSLGGGGTAPNGVNSGGVVVGVSDTAGGDSRAFRWIGGRAEDLGAGDFSIAYGISDGGVIVGDTGDFTPFRWENGVITSLPLLPNHTEGSALGINAAGVVVGVSAGGFEAAPVRWSGGAVAELPALEGFTITAPLAINTSGMICGVALDLFGGASRGVVWTNGNIADVGLPPQFSDLIARDVNDSGVVACIAESEGQTAAFTWRDGRFTRLPDLAGAAGYEAELAINNDGWVVGQAVLQNGDFRAVLWRDGVAINLNDLIAPGSGWVLWAAYDVSNTGLIAGIGELDGSDAAFLLQPAPEPDADTDRDGVPDVLDNCPNEPNPGQEDADDDGVGDVCDNCVDDKNADQADADGDGYGDACDNCPKDANADQSDADDDGRGDVCDPCPEGDDGKDSDGDTVTDCEDLCPGKDDLPDADGDQTPDCLDGCPRNPDKIEPDLCGCDPGDCELPDGGEGCEFDGDFDGVPDCVDGCPADRNKFEPGACGCGKSDADTDLDDVPDCFDNCPDLPNVDQADADEDNVGDDCDNCPDKSNYDQADSDLDGFGDGCDTCPHDPDKIDPGRCGCGRAETDTDGDGTPDCRDSCPDDPNKVAIGACGCGFADDDADEDGVADCRDNCSQVANPDQADDDTDGIGNACQDEITGNPNPDDSSTGNGMGIDICGGGMASMIPLIVVMLVAAPRRRAWRA
;
A
#
# COMPACT_ATOMS: atom_id res chain seq x y z
N MET A 1 -30.09 -78.66 13.69
CA MET A 1 -31.40 -78.72 12.99
C MET A 1 -31.42 -77.54 12.04
N ASN A 2 -31.44 -77.83 10.73
CA ASN A 2 -31.29 -76.86 9.64
C ASN A 2 -32.61 -76.15 9.30
N CYS A 3 -32.47 -74.86 8.94
CA CYS A 3 -33.13 -74.08 7.89
C CYS A 3 -34.65 -74.22 7.65
N THR A 4 -35.40 -73.11 7.78
CA THR A 4 -35.97 -72.28 6.67
C THR A 4 -37.03 -71.27 7.21
N PRO A 5 -37.21 -70.09 6.57
CA PRO A 5 -37.96 -68.97 7.13
C PRO A 5 -39.48 -69.03 6.84
N PRO A 6 -40.35 -68.45 7.69
CA PRO A 6 -41.79 -68.45 7.45
C PRO A 6 -42.29 -67.17 6.76
N THR A 7 -43.29 -67.43 5.93
CA THR A 7 -44.09 -66.54 5.08
C THR A 7 -44.87 -65.43 5.78
N VAL A 8 -44.99 -64.31 5.05
CA VAL A 8 -45.80 -63.11 5.30
C VAL A 8 -47.27 -63.41 5.57
N ARG A 9 -47.84 -62.74 6.59
CA ARG A 9 -49.26 -62.36 6.63
C ARG A 9 -49.41 -60.92 7.09
N ARG A 10 -49.97 -60.08 6.22
CA ARG A 10 -50.39 -58.70 6.50
C ARG A 10 -51.56 -58.68 7.49
N ARG A 11 -51.48 -57.82 8.51
CA ARG A 11 -52.63 -57.22 9.19
C ARG A 11 -52.41 -55.71 9.21
N LEU A 12 -53.42 -54.96 8.74
CA LEU A 12 -53.45 -53.50 8.76
C LEU A 12 -53.41 -52.99 10.21
N CYS A 13 -52.46 -52.12 10.52
CA CYS A 13 -52.57 -51.15 11.61
C CYS A 13 -52.72 -49.76 10.98
N ALA A 14 -53.79 -49.06 11.35
CA ALA A 14 -53.99 -47.67 10.99
C ALA A 14 -52.96 -46.82 11.76
N VAL A 15 -52.04 -46.18 11.04
CA VAL A 15 -51.12 -45.18 11.59
C VAL A 15 -51.83 -43.84 11.51
N ALA A 16 -52.06 -43.20 12.66
CA ALA A 16 -52.44 -41.80 12.71
C ALA A 16 -51.25 -40.98 12.21
N VAL A 17 -51.39 -40.38 11.03
CA VAL A 17 -50.42 -39.41 10.51
C VAL A 17 -50.69 -38.11 11.26
N LEU A 18 -49.82 -37.79 12.23
CA LEU A 18 -49.72 -36.45 12.80
C LEU A 18 -49.12 -35.57 11.71
N VAL A 19 -49.97 -34.83 10.99
CA VAL A 19 -49.51 -33.77 10.08
C VAL A 19 -49.04 -32.63 10.97
N VAL A 20 -47.74 -32.58 11.25
CA VAL A 20 -47.09 -31.38 11.76
C VAL A 20 -47.10 -30.39 10.61
N VAL A 21 -48.03 -29.44 10.67
CA VAL A 21 -48.00 -28.26 9.80
C VAL A 21 -46.81 -27.44 10.29
N PHE A 22 -45.67 -27.55 9.60
CA PHE A 22 -44.65 -26.51 9.65
C PHE A 22 -45.28 -25.26 9.05
N LEU A 23 -45.78 -24.37 9.90
CA LEU A 23 -45.88 -22.98 9.52
C LEU A 23 -44.44 -22.54 9.26
N PRO A 24 -44.10 -21.93 8.12
CA PRO A 24 -42.84 -21.23 8.01
C PRO A 24 -42.89 -20.15 9.09
N VAL A 25 -42.11 -20.34 10.15
CA VAL A 25 -41.60 -19.20 10.89
C VAL A 25 -40.79 -18.46 9.84
N GLY A 26 -41.22 -17.26 9.46
CA GLY A 26 -40.33 -16.39 8.71
C GLY A 26 -39.16 -16.16 9.62
N ASP A 27 -38.00 -16.72 9.30
CA ASP A 27 -36.76 -16.31 9.93
C ASP A 27 -36.71 -14.80 9.82
N ALA A 28 -36.53 -14.12 10.96
CA ALA A 28 -36.10 -12.74 10.90
C ALA A 28 -34.82 -12.72 10.04
N PRO A 29 -34.63 -11.73 9.15
CA PRO A 29 -33.35 -11.60 8.44
C PRO A 29 -32.22 -11.73 9.46
N ALA A 30 -31.28 -12.65 9.20
CA ALA A 30 -30.13 -12.83 10.05
C ALA A 30 -29.39 -11.48 10.11
N GLN A 31 -29.07 -11.03 11.32
CA GLN A 31 -28.21 -9.87 11.48
C GLN A 31 -26.83 -10.26 10.96
N GLU A 32 -26.47 -9.76 9.77
CA GLU A 32 -25.20 -10.08 9.11
C GLU A 32 -24.10 -9.10 9.49
N TYR A 33 -24.44 -7.94 10.07
CA TYR A 33 -23.45 -6.93 10.46
C TYR A 33 -23.65 -6.42 11.89
N VAL A 34 -22.52 -6.20 12.56
CA VAL A 34 -22.40 -5.34 13.74
C VAL A 34 -22.01 -3.94 13.24
N VAL A 35 -22.67 -2.92 13.79
CA VAL A 35 -22.40 -1.52 13.45
C VAL A 35 -21.62 -0.87 14.59
N GLU A 36 -20.47 -0.31 14.27
CA GLU A 36 -19.63 0.46 15.18
C GLU A 36 -19.61 1.94 14.76
N GLU A 37 -19.68 2.84 15.73
CA GLU A 37 -19.55 4.28 15.49
C GLU A 37 -18.09 4.65 15.24
N ILE A 38 -17.81 5.31 14.11
CA ILE A 38 -16.53 5.95 13.85
C ILE A 38 -16.55 7.32 14.52
N GLY A 39 -15.82 7.46 15.62
CA GLY A 39 -15.71 8.70 16.38
C GLY A 39 -15.08 9.87 15.60
N SER A 40 -14.97 11.03 16.27
CA SER A 40 -14.37 12.25 15.70
C SER A 40 -13.07 12.65 16.39
N LEU A 41 -12.37 13.65 15.84
CA LEU A 41 -11.23 14.32 16.49
C LEU A 41 -11.67 15.33 17.57
N GLY A 42 -12.81 15.07 18.22
CA GLY A 42 -13.44 15.93 19.22
C GLY A 42 -14.36 17.02 18.65
N GLY A 43 -14.57 17.04 17.33
CA GLY A 43 -15.52 17.93 16.64
C GLY A 43 -16.85 17.26 16.31
N GLY A 44 -17.68 17.97 15.53
CA GLY A 44 -19.10 17.62 15.32
C GLY A 44 -19.40 16.71 14.12
N GLY A 45 -18.40 16.31 13.33
CA GLY A 45 -18.62 15.47 12.16
C GLY A 45 -17.40 14.66 11.75
N THR A 46 -17.66 13.50 11.14
CA THR A 46 -16.66 12.60 10.56
C THR A 46 -17.24 12.07 9.25
N ALA A 47 -16.42 12.05 8.19
CA ALA A 47 -16.77 11.44 6.92
C ALA A 47 -15.65 10.48 6.48
N PRO A 48 -15.89 9.16 6.51
CA PRO A 48 -14.93 8.20 5.98
C PRO A 48 -14.89 8.29 4.45
N ASN A 49 -13.73 8.02 3.85
CA ASN A 49 -13.52 7.96 2.41
C ASN A 49 -12.91 6.63 1.95
N GLY A 50 -12.26 5.89 2.87
CA GLY A 50 -11.65 4.61 2.57
C GLY A 50 -11.54 3.71 3.80
N VAL A 51 -11.57 2.40 3.59
CA VAL A 51 -11.35 1.36 4.61
C VAL A 51 -10.48 0.25 4.04
N ASN A 52 -9.44 -0.15 4.76
CA ASN A 52 -8.62 -1.29 4.36
C ASN A 52 -9.07 -2.60 5.02
N SER A 53 -8.48 -3.71 4.59
CA SER A 53 -8.84 -5.06 5.06
C SER A 53 -8.51 -5.30 6.54
N GLY A 54 -7.62 -4.48 7.12
CA GLY A 54 -7.26 -4.50 8.54
C GLY A 54 -8.17 -3.66 9.44
N GLY A 55 -9.23 -3.06 8.91
CA GLY A 55 -10.19 -2.25 9.67
C GLY A 55 -9.75 -0.82 9.97
N VAL A 56 -8.70 -0.33 9.31
CA VAL A 56 -8.30 1.08 9.39
C VAL A 56 -9.20 1.88 8.45
N VAL A 57 -9.92 2.84 9.01
CA VAL A 57 -10.77 3.76 8.25
C VAL A 57 -10.06 5.11 8.13
N VAL A 58 -10.10 5.73 6.94
CA VAL A 58 -9.53 7.04 6.69
C VAL A 58 -10.55 7.99 6.11
N GLY A 59 -10.36 9.29 6.32
CA GLY A 59 -11.23 10.30 5.72
C GLY A 59 -10.92 11.69 6.22
N VAL A 60 -11.97 12.44 6.54
CA VAL A 60 -11.89 13.76 7.17
C VAL A 60 -12.76 13.83 8.43
N SER A 61 -12.25 14.42 9.49
CA SER A 61 -12.96 14.60 10.76
C SER A 61 -12.72 16.00 11.32
N ASP A 62 -13.75 16.58 11.94
CA ASP A 62 -13.61 17.86 12.64
C ASP A 62 -12.91 17.68 13.99
N THR A 63 -12.08 18.66 14.29
CA THR A 63 -11.45 18.84 15.60
C THR A 63 -12.35 19.65 16.54
N ALA A 64 -12.10 19.56 17.84
CA ALA A 64 -12.74 20.43 18.83
C ALA A 64 -12.49 21.94 18.58
N GLY A 65 -11.44 22.29 17.84
CA GLY A 65 -11.10 23.64 17.43
C GLY A 65 -11.90 24.17 16.22
N GLY A 66 -12.66 23.31 15.54
CA GLY A 66 -13.45 23.67 14.34
C GLY A 66 -12.68 23.55 13.02
N ASP A 67 -11.46 23.01 13.03
CA ASP A 67 -10.73 22.63 11.82
C ASP A 67 -11.15 21.24 11.34
N SER A 68 -11.11 20.97 10.03
CA SER A 68 -11.35 19.64 9.46
C SER A 68 -10.03 19.00 9.01
N ARG A 69 -9.67 17.86 9.58
CA ARG A 69 -8.36 17.21 9.40
C ARG A 69 -8.50 15.85 8.73
N ALA A 70 -7.51 15.48 7.93
CA ALA A 70 -7.34 14.10 7.52
C ALA A 70 -7.10 13.25 8.77
N PHE A 71 -7.86 12.17 8.90
CA PHE A 71 -7.79 11.29 10.06
C PHE A 71 -7.66 9.84 9.63
N ARG A 72 -7.17 9.01 10.56
CA ARG A 72 -7.38 7.56 10.55
C ARG A 72 -8.11 7.14 11.81
N TRP A 73 -8.87 6.06 11.73
CA TRP A 73 -9.54 5.45 12.86
C TRP A 73 -9.19 3.97 12.96
N ILE A 74 -8.92 3.52 14.17
CA ILE A 74 -8.51 2.15 14.50
C ILE A 74 -9.18 1.76 15.82
N GLY A 75 -10.06 0.75 15.80
CA GLY A 75 -10.62 0.11 17.01
C GLY A 75 -11.13 1.09 18.07
N GLY A 76 -12.02 2.00 17.68
CA GLY A 76 -12.64 3.00 18.58
C GLY A 76 -11.86 4.31 18.75
N ARG A 77 -10.65 4.45 18.18
CA ARG A 77 -9.81 5.65 18.32
C ARG A 77 -9.60 6.37 16.99
N ALA A 78 -10.02 7.64 16.92
CA ALA A 78 -9.68 8.55 15.83
C ALA A 78 -8.34 9.26 16.10
N GLU A 79 -7.50 9.37 15.07
CA GLU A 79 -6.18 9.98 15.12
C GLU A 79 -5.99 10.98 13.98
N ASP A 80 -5.53 12.20 14.31
CA ASP A 80 -5.18 13.23 13.32
C ASP A 80 -3.86 12.84 12.63
N LEU A 81 -3.82 12.93 11.29
CA LEU A 81 -2.63 12.61 10.51
C LEU A 81 -1.59 13.75 10.52
N GLY A 82 -1.96 14.96 10.95
CA GLY A 82 -1.06 16.11 11.06
C GLY A 82 -0.95 16.98 9.79
N ALA A 83 -1.90 16.84 8.85
CA ALA A 83 -1.88 17.49 7.54
C ALA A 83 -2.42 18.95 7.54
N GLY A 84 -2.00 19.77 8.50
CA GLY A 84 -2.31 21.22 8.58
C GLY A 84 -3.80 21.62 8.67
N ASP A 85 -4.06 22.94 8.67
CA ASP A 85 -5.32 23.72 8.57
C ASP A 85 -6.61 23.03 8.08
N PHE A 86 -6.50 22.34 6.96
CA PHE A 86 -7.58 21.59 6.36
C PHE A 86 -6.95 20.45 5.57
N SER A 87 -7.46 19.24 5.71
CA SER A 87 -6.95 18.09 4.96
C SER A 87 -7.96 16.96 4.86
N ILE A 88 -7.80 16.14 3.83
CA ILE A 88 -8.67 15.01 3.54
C ILE A 88 -7.81 13.83 3.11
N ALA A 89 -8.03 12.67 3.73
CA ALA A 89 -7.56 11.38 3.22
C ALA A 89 -8.59 10.80 2.24
N TYR A 90 -8.15 10.35 1.07
CA TYR A 90 -9.02 9.80 0.02
C TYR A 90 -8.88 8.28 -0.15
N GLY A 91 -7.71 7.72 0.13
CA GLY A 91 -7.45 6.32 -0.07
C GLY A 91 -6.46 5.78 0.95
N ILE A 92 -6.58 4.49 1.23
CA ILE A 92 -5.69 3.72 2.10
C ILE A 92 -5.37 2.40 1.43
N SER A 93 -4.11 1.98 1.49
CA SER A 93 -3.71 0.63 1.08
C SER A 93 -3.82 -0.37 2.23
N ASP A 94 -3.87 -1.67 1.91
CA ASP A 94 -3.81 -2.73 2.94
C ASP A 94 -2.50 -2.68 3.76
N GLY A 95 -1.43 -2.10 3.22
CA GLY A 95 -0.18 -1.82 3.94
C GLY A 95 -0.23 -0.61 4.88
N GLY A 96 -1.37 0.08 5.01
CA GLY A 96 -1.55 1.21 5.92
C GLY A 96 -1.05 2.56 5.39
N VAL A 97 -0.64 2.63 4.12
CA VAL A 97 -0.26 3.89 3.46
C VAL A 97 -1.51 4.67 3.08
N ILE A 98 -1.58 5.94 3.47
CA ILE A 98 -2.74 6.83 3.27
C ILE A 98 -2.37 7.92 2.28
N VAL A 99 -3.29 8.28 1.37
CA VAL A 99 -3.09 9.38 0.42
C VAL A 99 -4.21 10.39 0.50
N GLY A 100 -3.89 11.65 0.22
CA GLY A 100 -4.81 12.75 0.39
C GLY A 100 -4.33 14.07 -0.19
N ASP A 101 -5.03 15.15 0.15
CA ASP A 101 -4.54 16.51 -0.02
C ASP A 101 -4.91 17.44 1.13
N THR A 102 -4.17 18.54 1.21
CA THR A 102 -4.37 19.64 2.14
C THR A 102 -5.29 20.72 1.53
N GLY A 103 -5.70 21.71 2.32
CA GLY A 103 -6.63 22.77 1.90
C GLY A 103 -6.08 23.69 0.82
N ASP A 104 -4.77 23.74 0.64
CA ASP A 104 -4.08 24.41 -0.47
C ASP A 104 -3.83 23.48 -1.67
N PHE A 105 -4.43 22.29 -1.67
CA PHE A 105 -4.31 21.26 -2.70
C PHE A 105 -2.87 20.79 -2.89
N THR A 106 -2.16 20.57 -1.78
CA THR A 106 -0.89 19.84 -1.82
C THR A 106 -1.18 18.35 -1.66
N PRO A 107 -0.93 17.52 -2.69
CA PRO A 107 -1.12 16.08 -2.57
C PRO A 107 -0.10 15.50 -1.60
N PHE A 108 -0.53 14.60 -0.74
CA PHE A 108 0.35 13.96 0.25
C PHE A 108 0.21 12.45 0.27
N ARG A 109 1.28 11.82 0.75
CA ARG A 109 1.34 10.44 1.18
C ARG A 109 1.68 10.44 2.67
N TRP A 110 0.94 9.68 3.46
CA TRP A 110 1.18 9.46 4.87
C TRP A 110 1.56 7.99 5.08
N GLU A 111 2.66 7.76 5.80
CA GLU A 111 3.15 6.43 6.17
C GLU A 111 3.90 6.52 7.50
N ASN A 112 3.60 5.62 8.44
CA ASN A 112 4.30 5.51 9.73
C ASN A 112 4.45 6.83 10.50
N GLY A 113 3.39 7.66 10.51
CA GLY A 113 3.39 8.95 11.22
C GLY A 113 3.99 10.11 10.44
N VAL A 114 4.51 9.88 9.22
CA VAL A 114 5.19 10.88 8.41
C VAL A 114 4.35 11.26 7.20
N ILE A 115 4.08 12.56 7.06
CA ILE A 115 3.52 13.15 5.84
C ILE A 115 4.64 13.54 4.89
N THR A 116 4.57 13.04 3.65
CA THR A 116 5.43 13.43 2.54
C THR A 116 4.57 14.04 1.44
N SER A 117 4.89 15.27 1.03
CA SER A 117 4.25 15.90 -0.13
C SER A 117 4.66 15.19 -1.42
N LEU A 118 3.68 14.91 -2.28
CA LEU A 118 3.91 14.28 -3.57
C LEU A 118 4.32 15.35 -4.62
N PRO A 119 5.35 15.11 -5.44
CA PRO A 119 5.83 16.10 -6.39
C PRO A 119 4.81 16.39 -7.50
N LEU A 120 4.76 17.63 -7.98
CA LEU A 120 3.89 18.02 -9.09
C LEU A 120 4.65 18.01 -10.42
N LEU A 121 3.92 17.98 -11.54
CA LEU A 121 4.53 18.15 -12.87
C LEU A 121 5.20 19.53 -13.00
N PRO A 122 6.17 19.71 -13.92
CA PRO A 122 6.80 21.01 -14.14
C PRO A 122 5.76 22.11 -14.43
N ASN A 123 5.87 23.24 -13.71
CA ASN A 123 4.98 24.40 -13.77
C ASN A 123 3.57 24.20 -13.16
N HIS A 124 3.30 23.05 -12.55
CA HIS A 124 2.09 22.83 -11.77
C HIS A 124 2.29 23.28 -10.31
N THR A 125 1.21 23.77 -9.70
CA THR A 125 1.23 24.37 -8.35
C THR A 125 0.26 23.71 -7.37
N GLU A 126 -0.68 22.90 -7.87
CA GLU A 126 -1.72 22.24 -7.09
C GLU A 126 -1.87 20.78 -7.54
N GLY A 127 -2.44 19.92 -6.70
CA GLY A 127 -2.74 18.54 -7.04
C GLY A 127 -3.57 17.81 -5.98
N SER A 128 -4.04 16.62 -6.33
CA SER A 128 -4.75 15.72 -5.42
C SER A 128 -4.34 14.28 -5.67
N ALA A 129 -4.08 13.55 -4.59
CA ALA A 129 -3.86 12.11 -4.62
C ALA A 129 -5.16 11.40 -4.22
N LEU A 130 -5.74 10.64 -5.16
CA LEU A 130 -7.14 10.18 -5.07
C LEU A 130 -7.26 8.67 -4.83
N GLY A 131 -6.32 7.88 -5.35
CA GLY A 131 -6.29 6.43 -5.18
C GLY A 131 -4.88 5.91 -4.98
N ILE A 132 -4.76 4.77 -4.30
CA ILE A 132 -3.50 4.09 -4.02
C ILE A 132 -3.73 2.57 -4.11
N ASN A 133 -2.77 1.82 -4.64
CA ASN A 133 -2.82 0.35 -4.62
C ASN A 133 -1.86 -0.25 -3.58
N ALA A 134 -1.91 -1.58 -3.44
CA ALA A 134 -1.07 -2.33 -2.48
C ALA A 134 0.45 -2.17 -2.73
N ALA A 135 0.88 -1.83 -3.95
CA ALA A 135 2.29 -1.56 -4.28
C ALA A 135 2.73 -0.13 -3.92
N GLY A 136 1.84 0.69 -3.34
CA GLY A 136 2.12 2.08 -3.00
C GLY A 136 2.10 3.03 -4.20
N VAL A 137 1.62 2.59 -5.37
CA VAL A 137 1.44 3.45 -6.54
C VAL A 137 0.21 4.31 -6.32
N VAL A 138 0.39 5.62 -6.43
CA VAL A 138 -0.66 6.62 -6.20
C VAL A 138 -1.11 7.19 -7.54
N VAL A 139 -2.41 7.45 -7.69
CA VAL A 139 -2.97 8.13 -8.87
C VAL A 139 -3.75 9.36 -8.47
N GLY A 140 -3.79 10.33 -9.35
CA GLY A 140 -4.55 11.55 -9.12
C GLY A 140 -4.32 12.59 -10.20
N VAL A 141 -4.39 13.86 -9.81
CA VAL A 141 -4.26 14.99 -10.71
C VAL A 141 -3.17 15.95 -10.26
N SER A 142 -2.47 16.52 -11.22
CA SER A 142 -1.56 17.65 -11.01
C SER A 142 -2.02 18.81 -11.91
N ALA A 143 -2.08 20.03 -11.38
CA ALA A 143 -2.62 21.18 -12.08
C ALA A 143 -1.77 22.45 -11.94
N GLY A 144 -1.75 23.26 -12.99
CA GLY A 144 -1.04 24.54 -13.06
C GLY A 144 -1.66 25.49 -14.08
N GLY A 145 -1.97 26.72 -13.67
CA GLY A 145 -2.53 27.72 -14.58
C GLY A 145 -3.90 27.31 -15.16
N PHE A 146 -3.92 26.89 -16.42
CA PHE A 146 -5.13 26.41 -17.13
C PHE A 146 -5.07 24.91 -17.47
N GLU A 147 -4.03 24.22 -17.03
CA GLU A 147 -3.76 22.82 -17.39
C GLU A 147 -3.96 21.94 -16.15
N ALA A 148 -4.55 20.77 -16.38
CA ALA A 148 -4.67 19.72 -15.39
C ALA A 148 -4.42 18.39 -16.07
N ALA A 149 -3.45 17.64 -15.55
CA ALA A 149 -3.00 16.40 -16.12
C ALA A 149 -3.30 15.24 -15.17
N PRO A 150 -3.78 14.09 -15.69
CA PRO A 150 -3.83 12.86 -14.93
C PRO A 150 -2.40 12.39 -14.66
N VAL A 151 -2.10 11.99 -13.43
CA VAL A 151 -0.74 11.61 -13.03
C VAL A 151 -0.75 10.32 -12.21
N ARG A 152 0.40 9.65 -12.23
CA ARG A 152 0.76 8.58 -11.30
C ARG A 152 2.01 8.98 -10.52
N TRP A 153 2.07 8.61 -9.25
CA TRP A 153 3.27 8.67 -8.43
C TRP A 153 3.76 7.28 -8.09
N SER A 154 5.04 7.03 -8.31
CA SER A 154 5.70 5.75 -8.04
C SER A 154 7.19 6.00 -7.78
N GLY A 155 7.76 5.37 -6.75
CA GLY A 155 9.19 5.52 -6.43
C GLY A 155 9.61 6.97 -6.16
N GLY A 156 8.72 7.78 -5.57
CA GLY A 156 8.97 9.20 -5.29
C GLY A 156 8.93 10.13 -6.51
N ALA A 157 8.69 9.60 -7.72
CA ALA A 157 8.57 10.39 -8.94
C ALA A 157 7.11 10.57 -9.36
N VAL A 158 6.82 11.65 -10.08
CA VAL A 158 5.53 11.91 -10.75
C VAL A 158 5.68 11.65 -12.25
N ALA A 159 4.72 10.94 -12.83
CA ALA A 159 4.63 10.72 -14.26
C ALA A 159 3.23 11.07 -14.77
N GLU A 160 3.18 11.79 -15.88
CA GLU A 160 1.93 12.08 -16.58
C GLU A 160 1.34 10.81 -17.22
N LEU A 161 0.03 10.65 -17.09
CA LEU A 161 -0.75 9.63 -17.78
C LEU A 161 -1.36 10.24 -19.06
N PRO A 162 -1.66 9.46 -20.10
CA PRO A 162 -2.38 9.99 -21.25
C PRO A 162 -3.75 10.54 -20.84
N ALA A 163 -4.11 11.70 -21.36
CA ALA A 163 -5.45 12.28 -21.23
C ALA A 163 -6.33 11.89 -22.42
N LEU A 164 -7.65 11.85 -22.23
CA LEU A 164 -8.59 11.54 -23.31
C LEU A 164 -8.77 12.76 -24.21
N GLU A 165 -8.49 12.60 -25.50
CA GLU A 165 -8.61 13.69 -26.47
C GLU A 165 -10.04 14.24 -26.54
N GLY A 166 -10.16 15.56 -26.65
CA GLY A 166 -11.45 16.26 -26.78
C GLY A 166 -12.14 16.59 -25.46
N PHE A 167 -11.57 16.20 -24.31
CA PHE A 167 -12.06 16.57 -22.98
C PHE A 167 -11.17 17.62 -22.33
N THR A 168 -11.75 18.44 -21.44
CA THR A 168 -11.02 19.50 -20.75
C THR A 168 -10.16 18.95 -19.62
N ILE A 169 -10.66 17.94 -18.92
CA ILE A 169 -9.98 17.30 -17.78
C ILE A 169 -10.09 15.79 -17.98
N THR A 170 -9.01 15.07 -17.67
CA THR A 170 -9.05 13.63 -17.45
C THR A 170 -8.46 13.36 -16.07
N ALA A 171 -9.16 12.63 -15.22
CA ALA A 171 -8.79 12.42 -13.82
C ALA A 171 -8.92 10.94 -13.43
N PRO A 172 -7.83 10.29 -12.99
CA PRO A 172 -7.91 8.97 -12.38
C PRO A 172 -8.51 9.08 -10.98
N LEU A 173 -9.31 8.08 -10.60
CA LEU A 173 -10.01 8.05 -9.31
C LEU A 173 -9.58 6.85 -8.45
N ALA A 174 -9.31 5.71 -9.06
CA ALA A 174 -8.91 4.48 -8.37
C ALA A 174 -7.92 3.66 -9.20
N ILE A 175 -7.16 2.81 -8.52
CA ILE A 175 -6.13 1.94 -9.10
C ILE A 175 -6.16 0.59 -8.39
N ASN A 176 -6.15 -0.50 -9.15
CA ASN A 176 -6.09 -1.85 -8.59
C ASN A 176 -4.62 -2.35 -8.44
N THR A 177 -4.45 -3.54 -7.88
CA THR A 177 -3.12 -4.14 -7.63
C THR A 177 -2.33 -4.38 -8.91
N SER A 178 -3.00 -4.67 -10.03
CA SER A 178 -2.34 -4.85 -11.34
C SER A 178 -1.91 -3.55 -12.03
N GLY A 179 -2.24 -2.39 -11.46
CA GLY A 179 -1.98 -1.08 -12.05
C GLY A 179 -3.01 -0.63 -13.10
N MET A 180 -4.15 -1.31 -13.20
CA MET A 180 -5.29 -0.81 -13.96
C MET A 180 -5.92 0.35 -13.20
N ILE A 181 -6.15 1.46 -13.89
CA ILE A 181 -6.68 2.71 -13.31
C ILE A 181 -8.05 2.97 -13.94
N CYS A 182 -9.02 3.44 -13.16
CA CYS A 182 -10.27 3.96 -13.70
C CYS A 182 -10.48 5.42 -13.29
N GLY A 183 -11.32 6.14 -14.02
CA GLY A 183 -11.62 7.53 -13.71
C GLY A 183 -12.59 8.19 -14.67
N VAL A 184 -12.47 9.51 -14.81
CA VAL A 184 -13.41 10.33 -15.59
C VAL A 184 -12.70 11.31 -16.51
N ALA A 185 -13.27 11.50 -17.70
CA ALA A 185 -12.97 12.63 -18.58
C ALA A 185 -14.16 13.60 -18.58
N LEU A 186 -13.90 14.89 -18.38
CA LEU A 186 -14.91 15.94 -18.22
C LEU A 186 -14.72 17.03 -19.28
N ASP A 187 -15.80 17.38 -19.98
CA ASP A 187 -15.89 18.57 -20.81
C ASP A 187 -16.56 19.70 -20.00
N LEU A 188 -15.76 20.63 -19.50
CA LEU A 188 -16.24 21.73 -18.65
C LEU A 188 -17.15 22.72 -19.39
N PHE A 189 -17.11 22.75 -20.72
CA PHE A 189 -17.86 23.71 -21.53
C PHE A 189 -19.05 23.08 -22.25
N GLY A 190 -18.96 21.78 -22.58
CA GLY A 190 -20.05 21.00 -23.16
C GLY A 190 -20.89 20.23 -22.14
N GLY A 191 -20.42 20.08 -20.89
CA GLY A 191 -21.14 19.44 -19.79
C GLY A 191 -21.21 17.91 -19.87
N ALA A 192 -20.44 17.29 -20.77
CA ALA A 192 -20.40 15.84 -20.94
C ALA A 192 -19.29 15.19 -20.10
N SER A 193 -19.55 13.98 -19.59
CA SER A 193 -18.58 13.13 -18.90
C SER A 193 -18.45 11.75 -19.52
N ARG A 194 -17.25 11.18 -19.51
CA ARG A 194 -16.97 9.79 -19.93
C ARG A 194 -16.18 9.07 -18.86
N GLY A 195 -16.50 7.79 -18.64
CA GLY A 195 -15.62 6.91 -17.89
C GLY A 195 -14.39 6.59 -18.73
N VAL A 196 -13.25 6.51 -18.07
CA VAL A 196 -12.00 6.13 -18.70
C VAL A 196 -11.30 5.05 -17.91
N VAL A 197 -10.53 4.22 -18.60
CA VAL A 197 -9.62 3.25 -17.98
C VAL A 197 -8.23 3.40 -18.57
N TRP A 198 -7.21 3.23 -17.74
CA TRP A 198 -5.83 3.07 -18.18
C TRP A 198 -5.39 1.63 -17.99
N THR A 199 -4.82 1.04 -19.05
CA THR A 199 -4.24 -0.30 -19.04
C THR A 199 -2.90 -0.27 -19.76
N ASN A 200 -1.84 -0.76 -19.12
CA ASN A 200 -0.48 -0.74 -19.65
C ASN A 200 -0.05 0.64 -20.18
N GLY A 201 -0.40 1.70 -19.43
CA GLY A 201 -0.11 3.09 -19.79
C GLY A 201 -0.99 3.70 -20.89
N ASN A 202 -1.91 2.95 -21.51
CA ASN A 202 -2.81 3.45 -22.55
C ASN A 202 -4.18 3.79 -21.96
N ILE A 203 -4.76 4.91 -22.39
CA ILE A 203 -6.12 5.32 -22.02
C ILE A 203 -7.15 4.82 -23.03
N ALA A 204 -8.32 4.42 -22.54
CA ALA A 204 -9.49 4.11 -23.35
C ALA A 204 -10.78 4.70 -22.76
N ASP A 205 -11.67 5.20 -23.61
CA ASP A 205 -13.07 5.51 -23.27
C ASP A 205 -13.81 4.18 -23.05
N VAL A 206 -14.46 4.03 -21.88
CA VAL A 206 -15.25 2.82 -21.55
C VAL A 206 -16.57 2.74 -22.32
N GLY A 207 -16.98 3.85 -22.94
CA GLY A 207 -18.23 4.04 -23.65
C GLY A 207 -19.38 4.46 -22.72
N LEU A 208 -20.59 4.47 -23.29
CA LEU A 208 -21.82 4.80 -22.56
C LEU A 208 -22.82 3.63 -22.63
N PRO A 209 -23.50 3.31 -21.52
CA PRO A 209 -24.68 2.47 -21.56
C PRO A 209 -25.78 3.10 -22.42
N PRO A 210 -26.64 2.31 -23.09
CA PRO A 210 -27.75 2.85 -23.87
C PRO A 210 -28.65 3.73 -23.02
N GLN A 211 -29.03 4.91 -23.55
CA GLN A 211 -29.91 5.91 -22.91
C GLN A 211 -29.25 6.85 -21.88
N PHE A 212 -27.95 6.71 -21.63
CA PHE A 212 -27.21 7.61 -20.75
C PHE A 212 -26.31 8.55 -21.57
N SER A 213 -26.14 9.79 -21.11
CA SER A 213 -25.29 10.80 -21.77
C SER A 213 -23.94 10.98 -21.07
N ASP A 214 -23.88 10.57 -19.81
CA ASP A 214 -22.82 10.84 -18.86
C ASP A 214 -22.47 9.59 -18.07
N LEU A 215 -21.18 9.42 -17.76
CA LEU A 215 -20.70 8.29 -16.98
C LEU A 215 -19.42 8.64 -16.24
N ILE A 216 -19.33 8.16 -15.00
CA ILE A 216 -18.15 8.21 -14.15
C ILE A 216 -17.77 6.79 -13.76
N ALA A 217 -16.54 6.38 -14.04
CA ALA A 217 -15.96 5.15 -13.52
C ALA A 217 -15.28 5.46 -12.18
N ARG A 218 -15.83 4.92 -11.08
CA ARG A 218 -15.50 5.33 -9.71
C ARG A 218 -14.40 4.50 -9.09
N ASP A 219 -14.48 3.20 -9.25
CA ASP A 219 -13.60 2.27 -8.57
C ASP A 219 -13.37 0.99 -9.39
N VAL A 220 -12.28 0.27 -9.14
CA VAL A 220 -11.85 -0.91 -9.91
C VAL A 220 -11.24 -1.98 -9.01
N ASN A 221 -11.72 -3.22 -9.15
CA ASN A 221 -11.18 -4.35 -8.41
C ASN A 221 -10.06 -5.09 -9.17
N ASP A 222 -9.40 -6.05 -8.53
CA ASP A 222 -8.26 -6.79 -9.09
C ASP A 222 -8.65 -7.74 -10.24
N SER A 223 -9.94 -8.05 -10.39
CA SER A 223 -10.46 -8.77 -11.55
C SER A 223 -10.70 -7.87 -12.78
N GLY A 224 -10.39 -6.57 -12.67
CA GLY A 224 -10.60 -5.57 -13.73
C GLY A 224 -12.07 -5.18 -13.92
N VAL A 225 -12.92 -5.43 -12.90
CA VAL A 225 -14.31 -4.98 -12.90
C VAL A 225 -14.36 -3.55 -12.36
N VAL A 226 -14.96 -2.65 -13.12
CA VAL A 226 -15.07 -1.23 -12.81
C VAL A 226 -16.49 -0.91 -12.36
N ALA A 227 -16.65 -0.29 -11.20
CA ALA A 227 -17.93 0.25 -10.73
C ALA A 227 -18.18 1.63 -11.36
N CYS A 228 -19.33 1.80 -12.00
CA CYS A 228 -19.67 2.98 -12.77
C CYS A 228 -21.05 3.53 -12.38
N ILE A 229 -21.17 4.85 -12.39
CA ILE A 229 -22.47 5.53 -12.32
C ILE A 229 -22.71 6.30 -13.61
N ALA A 230 -23.90 6.13 -14.20
CA ALA A 230 -24.30 6.80 -15.42
C ALA A 230 -25.48 7.74 -15.16
N GLU A 231 -25.52 8.88 -15.85
CA GLU A 231 -26.57 9.89 -15.74
C GLU A 231 -27.12 10.30 -17.12
N SER A 232 -28.42 10.60 -17.17
CA SER A 232 -29.04 11.35 -18.27
C SER A 232 -30.31 12.05 -17.79
N GLU A 233 -30.43 13.35 -18.04
CA GLU A 233 -31.60 14.17 -17.71
C GLU A 233 -32.06 14.02 -16.23
N GLY A 234 -31.11 13.87 -15.30
CA GLY A 234 -31.37 13.68 -13.87
C GLY A 234 -31.77 12.25 -13.48
N GLN A 235 -31.75 11.29 -14.40
CA GLN A 235 -31.87 9.86 -14.09
C GLN A 235 -30.49 9.25 -13.92
N THR A 236 -30.27 8.56 -12.79
CA THR A 236 -29.00 7.88 -12.51
C THR A 236 -29.19 6.36 -12.41
N ALA A 237 -28.15 5.62 -12.80
CA ALA A 237 -28.12 4.17 -12.65
C ALA A 237 -26.68 3.66 -12.42
N ALA A 238 -26.56 2.63 -11.58
CA ALA A 238 -25.30 1.99 -11.27
C ALA A 238 -25.04 0.79 -12.22
N PHE A 239 -23.78 0.64 -12.62
CA PHE A 239 -23.32 -0.40 -13.53
C PHE A 239 -21.98 -0.96 -13.07
N THR A 240 -21.69 -2.20 -13.46
CA THR A 240 -20.31 -2.67 -13.56
C THR A 240 -19.89 -2.72 -15.03
N TRP A 241 -18.62 -2.44 -15.31
CA TRP A 241 -18.01 -2.54 -16.63
C TRP A 241 -16.82 -3.49 -16.60
N ARG A 242 -16.70 -4.32 -17.64
CA ARG A 242 -15.51 -5.14 -17.89
C ARG A 242 -15.38 -5.42 -19.37
N ASP A 243 -14.18 -5.25 -19.93
CA ASP A 243 -13.83 -5.63 -21.31
C ASP A 243 -14.85 -5.13 -22.36
N GLY A 244 -15.26 -3.87 -22.25
CA GLY A 244 -16.21 -3.22 -23.18
C GLY A 244 -17.68 -3.59 -22.95
N ARG A 245 -18.01 -4.29 -21.86
CA ARG A 245 -19.38 -4.70 -21.55
C ARG A 245 -19.88 -4.12 -20.24
N PHE A 246 -21.02 -3.43 -20.32
CA PHE A 246 -21.78 -2.98 -19.15
C PHE A 246 -22.73 -4.06 -18.63
N THR A 247 -22.80 -4.20 -17.32
CA THR A 247 -23.83 -4.96 -16.58
C THR A 247 -24.54 -3.99 -15.65
N ARG A 248 -25.85 -3.81 -15.83
CA ARG A 248 -26.64 -2.94 -14.97
C ARG A 248 -26.84 -3.59 -13.61
N LEU A 249 -26.53 -2.85 -12.54
CA LEU A 249 -26.84 -3.30 -11.18
C LEU A 249 -28.36 -3.20 -10.95
N PRO A 250 -28.98 -4.18 -10.26
CA PRO A 250 -30.41 -4.16 -10.00
C PRO A 250 -30.80 -2.98 -9.13
N ASP A 251 -32.02 -2.49 -9.29
CA ASP A 251 -32.46 -1.35 -8.49
C ASP A 251 -32.85 -1.75 -7.07
N LEU A 252 -32.50 -0.94 -6.07
CA LEU A 252 -33.01 -1.09 -4.72
C LEU A 252 -34.52 -0.82 -4.70
N ALA A 253 -35.28 -1.63 -3.97
CA ALA A 253 -36.73 -1.48 -3.88
C ALA A 253 -37.10 -0.08 -3.34
N GLY A 254 -37.85 0.68 -4.14
CA GLY A 254 -38.28 2.04 -3.77
C GLY A 254 -37.30 3.16 -4.14
N ALA A 255 -36.15 2.84 -4.74
CA ALA A 255 -35.22 3.82 -5.26
C ALA A 255 -35.80 4.57 -6.48
N ALA A 256 -35.49 5.87 -6.54
CA ALA A 256 -35.71 6.75 -7.68
C ALA A 256 -34.42 7.03 -8.46
N GLY A 257 -33.26 6.74 -7.87
CA GLY A 257 -31.93 6.88 -8.47
C GLY A 257 -30.82 6.52 -7.47
N TYR A 258 -29.59 6.81 -7.85
CA TYR A 258 -28.37 6.62 -7.06
C TYR A 258 -27.51 7.88 -7.08
N GLU A 259 -26.73 8.08 -6.02
CA GLU A 259 -25.75 9.15 -5.93
C GLU A 259 -24.32 8.63 -5.96
N ALA A 260 -23.38 9.58 -6.01
CA ALA A 260 -22.23 9.54 -6.88
C ALA A 260 -21.09 8.61 -6.43
N GLU A 261 -21.17 7.94 -5.29
CA GLU A 261 -20.04 7.22 -4.69
C GLU A 261 -20.31 5.71 -4.72
N LEU A 262 -19.55 5.01 -5.58
CA LEU A 262 -19.53 3.55 -5.67
C LEU A 262 -18.12 3.07 -5.37
N ALA A 263 -18.02 2.03 -4.57
CA ALA A 263 -16.78 1.29 -4.30
C ALA A 263 -17.01 -0.20 -4.55
N ILE A 264 -15.96 -0.93 -4.93
CA ILE A 264 -16.01 -2.35 -5.27
C ILE A 264 -14.84 -3.12 -4.67
N ASN A 265 -15.14 -4.23 -3.99
CA ASN A 265 -14.09 -5.14 -3.50
C ASN A 265 -13.74 -6.26 -4.51
N ASN A 266 -12.77 -7.08 -4.15
CA ASN A 266 -12.30 -8.18 -5.01
C ASN A 266 -13.29 -9.34 -5.17
N ASP A 267 -14.27 -9.48 -4.26
CA ASP A 267 -15.40 -10.40 -4.41
C ASP A 267 -16.49 -9.86 -5.35
N GLY A 268 -16.33 -8.62 -5.82
CA GLY A 268 -17.28 -7.95 -6.71
C GLY A 268 -18.50 -7.37 -6.00
N TRP A 269 -18.43 -7.21 -4.68
CA TRP A 269 -19.44 -6.51 -3.90
C TRP A 269 -19.30 -5.03 -4.19
N VAL A 270 -20.42 -4.39 -4.54
CA VAL A 270 -20.45 -2.95 -4.79
C VAL A 270 -21.25 -2.29 -3.66
N VAL A 271 -20.77 -1.19 -3.12
CA VAL A 271 -21.52 -0.38 -2.15
C VAL A 271 -21.79 1.02 -2.71
N GLY A 272 -22.78 1.71 -2.15
CA GLY A 272 -23.06 3.09 -2.50
C GLY A 272 -24.27 3.69 -1.78
N GLN A 273 -24.85 4.71 -2.41
CA GLN A 273 -26.01 5.45 -1.91
C GLN A 273 -27.19 5.41 -2.91
N ALA A 274 -28.34 4.95 -2.43
CA ALA A 274 -29.60 5.00 -3.16
C ALA A 274 -30.44 6.20 -2.72
N VAL A 275 -31.07 6.88 -3.68
CA VAL A 275 -32.04 7.95 -3.45
C VAL A 275 -33.44 7.38 -3.56
N LEU A 276 -34.22 7.44 -2.49
CA LEU A 276 -35.60 6.96 -2.45
C LEU A 276 -36.56 7.96 -3.12
N GLN A 277 -37.75 7.51 -3.49
CA GLN A 277 -38.78 8.37 -4.12
C GLN A 277 -39.22 9.56 -3.27
N ASN A 278 -39.05 9.50 -1.94
CA ASN A 278 -39.34 10.59 -1.02
C ASN A 278 -38.16 11.57 -0.85
N GLY A 279 -37.01 11.29 -1.47
CA GLY A 279 -35.78 12.08 -1.36
C GLY A 279 -34.82 11.63 -0.26
N ASP A 280 -35.18 10.61 0.53
CA ASP A 280 -34.28 10.08 1.56
C ASP A 280 -33.16 9.24 0.95
N PHE A 281 -32.03 9.14 1.66
CA PHE A 281 -30.90 8.31 1.27
C PHE A 281 -30.88 6.96 1.99
N ARG A 282 -30.42 5.91 1.31
CA ARG A 282 -30.16 4.59 1.91
C ARG A 282 -28.83 4.03 1.43
N ALA A 283 -28.04 3.54 2.38
CA ALA A 283 -26.83 2.79 2.07
C ALA A 283 -27.22 1.44 1.44
N VAL A 284 -26.59 1.10 0.32
CA VAL A 284 -26.93 -0.07 -0.50
C VAL A 284 -25.69 -0.94 -0.73
N LEU A 285 -25.89 -2.25 -0.68
CA LEU A 285 -24.93 -3.29 -1.02
C LEU A 285 -25.46 -4.10 -2.19
N TRP A 286 -24.69 -4.20 -3.27
CA TRP A 286 -24.93 -5.14 -4.36
C TRP A 286 -24.05 -6.37 -4.17
N ARG A 287 -24.68 -7.50 -3.85
CA ARG A 287 -24.04 -8.80 -3.64
C ARG A 287 -24.89 -9.87 -4.31
N ASP A 288 -24.25 -10.85 -4.95
CA ASP A 288 -24.92 -11.98 -5.62
C ASP A 288 -26.02 -11.60 -6.62
N GLY A 289 -25.85 -10.45 -7.29
CA GLY A 289 -26.82 -9.95 -8.28
C GLY A 289 -28.11 -9.39 -7.69
N VAL A 290 -28.11 -9.05 -6.40
CA VAL A 290 -29.24 -8.44 -5.67
C VAL A 290 -28.80 -7.09 -5.08
N ALA A 291 -29.70 -6.12 -5.06
CA ALA A 291 -29.54 -4.87 -4.31
C ALA A 291 -30.14 -5.04 -2.92
N ILE A 292 -29.33 -4.84 -1.89
CA ILE A 292 -29.67 -5.03 -0.48
C ILE A 292 -29.59 -3.67 0.22
N ASN A 293 -30.64 -3.32 0.97
CA ASN A 293 -30.60 -2.16 1.86
C ASN A 293 -29.77 -2.54 3.09
N LEU A 294 -28.65 -1.86 3.34
CA LEU A 294 -27.75 -2.20 4.44
C LEU A 294 -28.42 -2.07 5.82
N ASN A 295 -29.46 -1.23 5.94
CA ASN A 295 -30.27 -1.14 7.15
C ASN A 295 -31.02 -2.43 7.50
N ASP A 296 -31.24 -3.31 6.52
CA ASP A 296 -31.92 -4.59 6.73
C ASP A 296 -30.96 -5.66 7.28
N LEU A 297 -29.65 -5.39 7.31
CA LEU A 297 -28.60 -6.32 7.75
C LEU A 297 -28.06 -6.04 9.16
N ILE A 298 -28.53 -4.97 9.81
CA ILE A 298 -28.13 -4.59 11.18
C ILE A 298 -29.26 -4.85 12.18
N ALA A 299 -28.94 -4.88 13.48
CA ALA A 299 -29.92 -5.09 14.54
C ALA A 299 -31.11 -4.11 14.45
N PRO A 300 -32.37 -4.60 14.47
CA PRO A 300 -33.53 -3.73 14.60
C PRO A 300 -33.47 -2.90 15.89
N GLY A 301 -33.62 -1.59 15.79
CA GLY A 301 -33.59 -0.70 16.95
C GLY A 301 -32.19 -0.35 17.46
N SER A 302 -31.15 -0.57 16.65
CA SER A 302 -29.77 -0.14 16.91
C SER A 302 -29.58 1.38 17.06
N GLY A 303 -30.61 2.19 16.80
CA GLY A 303 -30.53 3.65 16.72
C GLY A 303 -30.03 4.15 15.37
N TRP A 304 -29.49 3.26 14.52
CA TRP A 304 -28.89 3.61 13.24
C TRP A 304 -29.89 3.69 12.08
N VAL A 305 -29.68 4.69 11.23
CA VAL A 305 -30.22 4.78 9.87
C VAL A 305 -29.06 5.08 8.92
N LEU A 306 -28.63 4.08 8.17
CA LEU A 306 -27.49 4.15 7.25
C LEU A 306 -27.89 4.82 5.93
N TRP A 307 -27.21 5.90 5.56
CA TRP A 307 -27.53 6.73 4.41
C TRP A 307 -26.64 6.49 3.19
N ALA A 308 -25.34 6.32 3.40
CA ALA A 308 -24.38 6.06 2.34
C ALA A 308 -23.28 5.11 2.83
N ALA A 309 -22.84 4.22 1.95
CA ALA A 309 -21.62 3.45 2.11
C ALA A 309 -20.61 3.95 1.08
N TYR A 310 -19.42 4.34 1.54
CA TYR A 310 -18.41 5.03 0.73
C TYR A 310 -17.28 4.13 0.28
N ASP A 311 -16.96 3.11 1.07
CA ASP A 311 -15.93 2.15 0.71
C ASP A 311 -16.22 0.75 1.29
N VAL A 312 -15.67 -0.28 0.65
CA VAL A 312 -15.79 -1.68 1.04
C VAL A 312 -14.45 -2.40 0.90
N SER A 313 -14.01 -3.03 1.99
CA SER A 313 -12.76 -3.80 2.00
C SER A 313 -12.93 -5.21 1.45
N ASN A 314 -11.81 -5.91 1.24
CA ASN A 314 -11.80 -7.31 0.82
C ASN A 314 -12.20 -8.29 1.95
N THR A 315 -12.23 -7.85 3.21
CA THR A 315 -12.73 -8.62 4.35
C THR A 315 -14.22 -8.37 4.62
N GLY A 316 -14.89 -7.57 3.78
CA GLY A 316 -16.32 -7.28 3.90
C GLY A 316 -16.66 -6.14 4.85
N LEU A 317 -15.65 -5.42 5.39
CA LEU A 317 -15.89 -4.19 6.15
C LEU A 317 -16.44 -3.09 5.25
N ILE A 318 -17.46 -2.36 5.70
CA ILE A 318 -18.09 -1.27 4.94
C ILE A 318 -18.09 0.00 5.78
N ALA A 319 -17.49 1.08 5.27
CA ALA A 319 -17.46 2.37 5.95
C ALA A 319 -18.42 3.37 5.27
N GLY A 320 -19.10 4.20 6.07
CA GLY A 320 -20.08 5.13 5.55
C GLY A 320 -20.61 6.14 6.56
N ILE A 321 -21.70 6.81 6.20
CA ILE A 321 -22.39 7.79 7.06
C ILE A 321 -23.88 7.49 7.20
N GLY A 322 -24.43 7.88 8.33
CA GLY A 322 -25.83 7.74 8.66
C GLY A 322 -26.24 8.64 9.81
N GLU A 323 -27.37 8.28 10.41
CA GLU A 323 -27.89 8.89 11.63
C GLU A 323 -27.82 7.86 12.76
N LEU A 324 -27.32 8.27 13.92
CA LEU A 324 -27.39 7.54 15.17
C LEU A 324 -28.25 8.35 16.16
N ASP A 325 -29.41 7.81 16.53
CA ASP A 325 -30.33 8.41 17.51
C ASP A 325 -30.70 9.88 17.21
N GLY A 326 -30.81 10.23 15.93
CA GLY A 326 -31.16 11.59 15.47
C GLY A 326 -29.98 12.53 15.25
N SER A 327 -28.73 12.06 15.36
CA SER A 327 -27.52 12.83 15.09
C SER A 327 -26.70 12.19 13.96
N ASP A 328 -26.11 13.01 13.10
CA ASP A 328 -25.23 12.54 12.03
C ASP A 328 -24.01 11.83 12.63
N ALA A 329 -23.70 10.65 12.11
CA ALA A 329 -22.59 9.83 12.57
C ALA A 329 -21.99 9.00 11.42
N ALA A 330 -20.70 8.70 11.55
CA ALA A 330 -20.00 7.79 10.66
C ALA A 330 -20.03 6.38 11.23
N PHE A 331 -20.13 5.37 10.37
CA PHE A 331 -20.21 3.96 10.79
C PHE A 331 -19.16 3.10 10.11
N LEU A 332 -18.75 2.05 10.81
CA LEU A 332 -18.08 0.87 10.27
C LEU A 332 -19.01 -0.33 10.47
N LEU A 333 -19.40 -0.99 9.38
CA LEU A 333 -20.06 -2.28 9.43
C LEU A 333 -19.00 -3.38 9.41
N GLN A 334 -19.10 -4.27 10.39
CA GLN A 334 -18.26 -5.46 10.51
C GLN A 334 -19.14 -6.70 10.33
N PRO A 335 -18.74 -7.69 9.52
CA PRO A 335 -19.45 -8.96 9.46
C PRO A 335 -19.70 -9.48 10.88
N ALA A 336 -20.96 -9.75 11.20
CA ALA A 336 -21.31 -10.30 12.49
C ALA A 336 -20.62 -11.67 12.64
N PRO A 337 -20.09 -11.99 13.82
CA PRO A 337 -19.59 -13.33 14.09
C PRO A 337 -20.70 -14.34 13.76
N GLU A 338 -20.36 -15.37 12.99
CA GLU A 338 -21.33 -16.36 12.53
C GLU A 338 -22.01 -17.00 13.76
N PRO A 339 -23.35 -17.05 13.83
CA PRO A 339 -24.06 -17.53 15.02
C PRO A 339 -23.88 -19.03 15.29
N ASP A 340 -23.23 -19.75 14.37
CA ASP A 340 -22.82 -21.15 14.49
C ASP A 340 -21.29 -21.34 14.40
N ALA A 341 -20.50 -20.25 14.51
CA ALA A 341 -19.07 -20.37 14.75
C ALA A 341 -18.86 -21.14 16.05
N ASP A 342 -17.95 -22.10 15.99
CA ASP A 342 -17.54 -22.99 17.08
C ASP A 342 -16.03 -23.13 16.89
N THR A 343 -15.31 -22.17 17.46
CA THR A 343 -13.90 -21.88 17.22
C THR A 343 -13.03 -23.03 17.72
N ASP A 344 -13.36 -23.58 18.88
CA ASP A 344 -12.60 -24.65 19.53
C ASP A 344 -13.16 -26.06 19.27
N ARG A 345 -14.36 -26.15 18.67
CA ARG A 345 -15.05 -27.38 18.23
C ARG A 345 -15.50 -28.27 19.36
N ASP A 346 -15.88 -27.68 20.48
CA ASP A 346 -16.38 -28.38 21.64
C ASP A 346 -17.89 -28.72 21.51
N GLY A 347 -18.57 -28.11 20.54
CA GLY A 347 -19.98 -28.30 20.21
C GLY A 347 -20.92 -27.22 20.79
N VAL A 348 -20.38 -26.19 21.42
CA VAL A 348 -21.05 -24.98 21.88
C VAL A 348 -20.66 -23.84 20.93
N PRO A 349 -21.62 -23.14 20.31
CA PRO A 349 -21.27 -21.99 19.47
C PRO A 349 -20.62 -20.89 20.29
N ASP A 350 -19.63 -20.17 19.74
CA ASP A 350 -18.83 -19.11 20.39
C ASP A 350 -19.70 -18.10 21.17
N VAL A 351 -20.90 -17.79 20.66
CA VAL A 351 -21.85 -16.85 21.27
C VAL A 351 -22.55 -17.37 22.53
N LEU A 352 -22.44 -18.67 22.82
CA LEU A 352 -22.97 -19.36 24.00
C LEU A 352 -21.86 -20.03 24.82
N ASP A 353 -20.62 -19.98 24.34
CA ASP A 353 -19.45 -20.60 24.93
C ASP A 353 -18.84 -19.65 25.98
N ASN A 354 -18.54 -20.17 27.17
CA ASN A 354 -17.92 -19.40 28.26
C ASN A 354 -16.39 -19.54 28.25
N CYS A 355 -15.85 -20.36 27.34
CA CYS A 355 -14.45 -20.43 26.95
C CYS A 355 -14.29 -20.60 25.42
N PRO A 356 -14.63 -19.59 24.59
CA PRO A 356 -14.71 -19.71 23.12
C PRO A 356 -13.47 -20.22 22.36
N ASN A 357 -12.33 -20.38 23.03
CA ASN A 357 -11.07 -20.81 22.45
C ASN A 357 -10.52 -22.09 23.10
N GLU A 358 -11.15 -22.62 24.14
CA GLU A 358 -10.65 -23.76 24.93
C GLU A 358 -11.76 -24.79 25.20
N PRO A 359 -11.69 -25.99 24.58
CA PRO A 359 -12.84 -26.89 24.54
C PRO A 359 -13.38 -27.32 25.91
N ASN A 360 -14.58 -26.85 26.25
CA ASN A 360 -15.25 -27.20 27.50
C ASN A 360 -16.75 -27.53 27.28
N PRO A 361 -17.09 -28.68 26.62
CA PRO A 361 -18.47 -29.00 26.23
C PRO A 361 -19.51 -29.09 27.37
N GLY A 362 -19.03 -29.14 28.61
CA GLY A 362 -19.84 -29.15 29.83
C GLY A 362 -20.22 -27.76 30.35
N GLN A 363 -19.56 -26.69 29.87
CA GLN A 363 -19.77 -25.29 30.26
C GLN A 363 -19.73 -25.10 31.79
N GLU A 364 -18.86 -25.83 32.48
CA GLU A 364 -18.67 -25.64 33.91
C GLU A 364 -18.13 -24.23 34.20
N ASP A 365 -18.70 -23.60 35.24
CA ASP A 365 -18.42 -22.25 35.74
C ASP A 365 -18.77 -22.31 37.24
N ALA A 366 -17.75 -22.53 38.07
CA ALA A 366 -17.92 -22.90 39.48
C ALA A 366 -18.33 -21.71 40.35
N ASP A 367 -17.93 -20.49 39.97
CA ASP A 367 -18.18 -19.29 40.73
C ASP A 367 -19.31 -18.41 40.16
N ASP A 368 -19.85 -18.73 38.97
CA ASP A 368 -20.90 -18.04 38.21
C ASP A 368 -20.51 -16.61 37.77
N ASP A 369 -19.27 -16.37 37.33
CA ASP A 369 -18.82 -15.06 36.85
C ASP A 369 -18.98 -14.84 35.32
N GLY A 370 -19.19 -15.93 34.58
CA GLY A 370 -19.37 -15.92 33.12
C GLY A 370 -18.15 -16.40 32.32
N VAL A 371 -17.03 -16.71 32.97
CA VAL A 371 -15.86 -17.38 32.40
C VAL A 371 -15.92 -18.85 32.81
N GLY A 372 -15.60 -19.77 31.91
CA GLY A 372 -15.66 -21.20 32.23
C GLY A 372 -14.43 -21.71 32.97
N ASP A 373 -14.59 -22.74 33.81
CA ASP A 373 -13.53 -23.33 34.66
C ASP A 373 -12.22 -23.65 33.91
N VAL A 374 -12.30 -23.93 32.60
CA VAL A 374 -11.14 -24.31 31.76
C VAL A 374 -10.29 -23.10 31.37
N CYS A 375 -10.89 -21.92 31.29
CA CYS A 375 -10.26 -20.67 30.90
C CYS A 375 -10.33 -19.59 31.99
N ASP A 376 -10.71 -19.98 33.21
CA ASP A 376 -10.81 -19.12 34.38
C ASP A 376 -9.54 -19.20 35.25
N ASN A 377 -8.84 -18.08 35.39
CA ASN A 377 -7.65 -17.95 36.24
C ASN A 377 -7.98 -17.77 37.74
N CYS A 378 -9.25 -17.70 38.12
CA CYS A 378 -9.74 -17.79 39.50
C CYS A 378 -11.04 -18.60 39.62
N VAL A 379 -10.96 -19.90 39.31
CA VAL A 379 -12.09 -20.86 39.31
C VAL A 379 -13.10 -20.77 40.47
N ASP A 380 -12.66 -20.36 41.67
CA ASP A 380 -13.52 -20.28 42.86
C ASP A 380 -13.91 -18.83 43.25
N ASP A 381 -13.37 -17.79 42.61
CA ASP A 381 -13.47 -16.38 43.00
C ASP A 381 -13.72 -15.43 41.80
N LYS A 382 -14.95 -14.91 41.72
CA LYS A 382 -15.44 -14.13 40.55
C LYS A 382 -14.51 -13.02 40.09
N ASN A 383 -14.06 -13.11 38.84
CA ASN A 383 -13.24 -12.12 38.15
C ASN A 383 -13.45 -12.18 36.62
N ALA A 384 -14.64 -11.77 36.16
CA ALA A 384 -15.01 -11.83 34.74
C ALA A 384 -14.09 -11.03 33.78
N ASP A 385 -13.22 -10.15 34.31
CA ASP A 385 -12.20 -9.44 33.54
C ASP A 385 -10.88 -10.22 33.39
N GLN A 386 -10.72 -11.33 34.13
CA GLN A 386 -9.58 -12.24 34.12
C GLN A 386 -8.26 -11.51 34.29
N ALA A 387 -8.26 -10.42 35.07
CA ALA A 387 -7.08 -9.63 35.34
C ALA A 387 -6.03 -10.48 36.06
N ASP A 388 -4.81 -10.45 35.53
CA ASP A 388 -3.62 -11.12 36.04
C ASP A 388 -2.46 -10.13 35.82
N ALA A 389 -2.16 -9.34 36.86
CA ALA A 389 -1.28 -8.19 36.73
C ALA A 389 0.20 -8.57 36.59
N ASP A 390 0.60 -9.75 37.06
CA ASP A 390 1.99 -10.23 37.02
C ASP A 390 2.23 -11.42 36.08
N GLY A 391 1.15 -12.01 35.54
CA GLY A 391 1.18 -13.02 34.49
C GLY A 391 1.55 -14.42 35.00
N ASP A 392 1.31 -14.73 36.26
CA ASP A 392 1.71 -16.00 36.88
C ASP A 392 0.70 -17.14 36.67
N GLY A 393 -0.51 -16.81 36.17
CA GLY A 393 -1.59 -17.74 35.90
C GLY A 393 -2.69 -17.79 36.96
N TYR A 394 -2.55 -17.07 38.08
CA TYR A 394 -3.61 -16.79 39.05
C TYR A 394 -4.13 -15.36 38.83
N GLY A 395 -5.46 -15.19 38.84
CA GLY A 395 -6.03 -13.85 38.70
C GLY A 395 -5.89 -13.02 39.97
N ASP A 396 -5.85 -11.69 39.83
CA ASP A 396 -5.71 -10.71 40.92
C ASP A 396 -6.73 -10.90 42.06
N ALA A 397 -7.86 -11.56 41.79
CA ALA A 397 -8.94 -11.80 42.74
C ALA A 397 -8.65 -12.94 43.73
N CYS A 398 -7.87 -13.94 43.31
CA CYS A 398 -7.55 -15.14 44.09
C CYS A 398 -6.05 -15.28 44.38
N ASP A 399 -5.22 -14.42 43.79
CA ASP A 399 -3.79 -14.35 44.02
C ASP A 399 -3.47 -13.71 45.39
N ASN A 400 -2.66 -14.40 46.20
CA ASN A 400 -2.15 -13.89 47.47
C ASN A 400 -0.97 -12.92 47.33
N CYS A 401 -0.45 -12.72 46.12
CA CYS A 401 0.51 -11.70 45.71
C CYS A 401 0.21 -11.08 44.33
N PRO A 402 -0.87 -10.28 44.16
CA PRO A 402 -1.40 -9.77 42.86
C PRO A 402 -0.49 -8.87 42.01
N LYS A 403 0.80 -8.75 42.31
CA LYS A 403 1.77 -7.92 41.61
C LYS A 403 3.14 -8.59 41.49
N ASP A 404 3.31 -9.74 42.14
CA ASP A 404 4.59 -10.40 42.31
C ASP A 404 4.42 -11.91 42.05
N ALA A 405 4.66 -12.30 40.80
CA ALA A 405 4.36 -13.64 40.28
C ALA A 405 4.81 -14.78 41.20
N ASN A 406 3.85 -15.58 41.67
CA ASN A 406 4.04 -16.71 42.57
C ASN A 406 3.04 -17.85 42.28
N ALA A 407 3.17 -18.48 41.12
CA ALA A 407 2.28 -19.54 40.64
C ALA A 407 2.15 -20.79 41.56
N ASP A 408 2.93 -20.90 42.63
CA ASP A 408 2.76 -21.93 43.66
C ASP A 408 1.86 -21.50 44.83
N GLN A 409 1.53 -20.22 44.92
CA GLN A 409 0.67 -19.57 45.91
C GLN A 409 1.10 -19.94 47.34
N SER A 410 2.41 -20.09 47.56
CA SER A 410 2.97 -20.43 48.87
C SER A 410 2.72 -19.30 49.86
N ASP A 411 2.24 -19.66 51.05
CA ASP A 411 1.99 -18.79 52.20
C ASP A 411 2.36 -19.64 53.43
N ALA A 412 3.60 -19.49 53.90
CA ALA A 412 4.21 -20.42 54.84
C ALA A 412 3.78 -20.18 56.30
N ASP A 413 3.27 -18.99 56.64
CA ASP A 413 2.76 -18.66 57.97
C ASP A 413 1.22 -18.50 58.04
N ASP A 414 0.53 -18.70 56.91
CA ASP A 414 -0.93 -18.72 56.71
C ASP A 414 -1.59 -17.36 57.05
N ASP A 415 -0.93 -16.23 56.77
CA ASP A 415 -1.44 -14.89 57.07
C ASP A 415 -2.33 -14.29 55.95
N GLY A 416 -2.36 -14.94 54.78
CA GLY A 416 -3.12 -14.55 53.59
C GLY A 416 -2.32 -13.72 52.59
N ARG A 417 -1.03 -13.53 52.80
CA ARG A 417 -0.08 -12.88 51.90
C ARG A 417 0.96 -13.90 51.47
N GLY A 418 1.20 -14.05 50.17
CA GLY A 418 2.13 -15.06 49.69
C GLY A 418 3.58 -14.76 50.06
N ASP A 419 4.40 -15.80 50.18
CA ASP A 419 5.82 -15.73 50.57
C ASP A 419 6.64 -14.74 49.73
N VAL A 420 6.21 -14.51 48.47
CA VAL A 420 6.91 -13.64 47.52
C VAL A 420 6.69 -12.15 47.83
N CYS A 421 5.51 -11.78 48.33
CA CYS A 421 5.12 -10.40 48.62
C CYS A 421 4.90 -10.13 50.12
N ASP A 422 5.10 -11.14 50.95
CA ASP A 422 5.15 -11.03 52.39
C ASP A 422 6.53 -10.52 52.85
N PRO A 423 6.61 -9.38 53.55
CA PRO A 423 7.87 -8.95 54.16
C PRO A 423 8.41 -9.93 55.21
N CYS A 424 7.58 -10.83 55.75
CA CYS A 424 7.94 -11.75 56.83
C CYS A 424 7.54 -13.23 56.57
N PRO A 425 7.99 -13.88 55.47
CA PRO A 425 7.45 -15.16 54.98
C PRO A 425 7.49 -16.36 55.93
N GLU A 426 8.23 -16.28 57.04
CA GLU A 426 8.33 -17.36 58.04
C GLU A 426 7.93 -16.89 59.45
N GLY A 427 7.34 -15.70 59.62
CA GLY A 427 7.37 -15.01 60.90
C GLY A 427 6.30 -13.96 61.14
N ASP A 428 6.25 -13.50 62.39
CA ASP A 428 5.29 -12.52 62.89
C ASP A 428 5.59 -11.12 62.33
N ASP A 429 4.69 -10.62 61.49
CA ASP A 429 4.63 -9.27 60.90
C ASP A 429 4.73 -8.11 61.91
N GLY A 430 4.61 -8.38 63.21
CA GLY A 430 4.68 -7.38 64.28
C GLY A 430 5.90 -7.48 65.20
N LYS A 431 6.85 -8.38 64.96
CA LYS A 431 7.96 -8.63 65.89
C LYS A 431 9.12 -7.66 65.64
N ASP A 432 9.50 -6.85 66.63
CA ASP A 432 10.60 -5.87 66.60
C ASP A 432 11.50 -6.07 67.85
N SER A 433 12.73 -6.56 67.66
CA SER A 433 13.62 -7.05 68.71
C SER A 433 14.50 -5.99 69.34
N ASP A 434 14.97 -5.00 68.58
CA ASP A 434 15.82 -3.94 69.09
C ASP A 434 15.08 -2.62 69.34
N GLY A 435 13.79 -2.57 68.96
CA GLY A 435 12.82 -1.60 69.40
C GLY A 435 12.90 -0.28 68.65
N ASP A 436 13.46 -0.29 67.45
CA ASP A 436 13.63 0.87 66.59
C ASP A 436 12.42 1.14 65.68
N THR A 437 11.36 0.33 65.83
CA THR A 437 10.07 0.37 65.12
C THR A 437 10.05 -0.26 63.73
N VAL A 438 11.15 -0.87 63.30
CA VAL A 438 11.20 -1.77 62.14
C VAL A 438 11.04 -3.22 62.62
N THR A 439 10.29 -4.04 61.88
CA THR A 439 10.07 -5.44 62.27
C THR A 439 11.34 -6.25 62.00
N ASP A 440 11.64 -7.27 62.79
CA ASP A 440 12.85 -8.10 62.70
C ASP A 440 13.12 -8.70 61.32
N CYS A 441 12.07 -8.91 60.53
CA CYS A 441 12.14 -9.43 59.17
C CYS A 441 12.45 -8.32 58.16
N GLU A 442 12.02 -7.09 58.43
CA GLU A 442 12.32 -5.88 57.65
C GLU A 442 13.56 -5.14 58.18
N ASP A 443 14.09 -5.52 59.35
CA ASP A 443 15.21 -4.90 60.06
C ASP A 443 16.49 -5.15 59.27
N LEU A 444 16.93 -4.07 58.64
CA LEU A 444 18.08 -4.01 57.76
C LEU A 444 19.38 -3.90 58.56
N CYS A 445 19.31 -3.42 59.80
CA CYS A 445 20.45 -3.25 60.68
C CYS A 445 20.32 -3.95 62.03
N PRO A 446 20.24 -5.30 62.08
CA PRO A 446 19.94 -6.01 63.32
C PRO A 446 20.80 -5.61 64.52
N GLY A 447 20.17 -4.97 65.51
CA GLY A 447 20.80 -4.46 66.73
C GLY A 447 21.33 -3.02 66.65
N LYS A 448 20.94 -2.26 65.62
CA LYS A 448 21.22 -0.85 65.41
C LYS A 448 20.00 -0.19 64.76
N ASP A 449 19.81 1.07 65.11
CA ASP A 449 18.76 1.94 64.55
C ASP A 449 18.91 2.06 63.02
N ASP A 450 17.81 1.84 62.29
CA ASP A 450 17.68 2.04 60.83
C ASP A 450 17.58 3.53 60.44
N LEU A 451 17.40 4.47 61.38
CA LEU A 451 17.23 5.89 61.09
C LEU A 451 18.50 6.71 60.74
N PRO A 452 19.72 6.40 61.22
CA PRO A 452 20.92 7.14 60.85
C PRO A 452 21.26 6.96 59.37
N ASP A 453 21.22 8.08 58.66
CA ASP A 453 21.52 8.21 57.23
C ASP A 453 22.33 9.51 57.07
N ALA A 454 23.64 9.37 56.90
CA ALA A 454 24.60 10.46 57.04
C ALA A 454 24.61 11.45 55.88
N ASP A 455 24.31 11.00 54.67
CA ASP A 455 24.23 11.82 53.47
C ASP A 455 22.80 12.08 53.00
N GLY A 456 21.82 11.33 53.51
CA GLY A 456 20.40 11.56 53.29
C GLY A 456 19.83 10.77 52.11
N ASP A 457 20.49 9.69 51.69
CA ASP A 457 20.09 8.89 50.51
C ASP A 457 19.02 7.83 50.80
N GLN A 458 18.54 7.76 52.04
CA GLN A 458 17.56 6.82 52.58
C GLN A 458 18.11 5.39 52.77
N THR A 459 19.42 5.19 52.64
CA THR A 459 20.09 3.97 53.11
C THR A 459 20.65 4.20 54.51
N PRO A 460 20.34 3.31 55.47
CA PRO A 460 20.94 3.40 56.78
C PRO A 460 22.47 3.26 56.72
N ASP A 461 23.20 4.06 57.50
CA ASP A 461 24.67 4.10 57.59
C ASP A 461 25.32 2.70 57.78
N CYS A 462 24.56 1.74 58.31
CA CYS A 462 25.00 0.38 58.58
C CYS A 462 25.01 -0.52 57.35
N LEU A 463 24.25 -0.17 56.31
CA LEU A 463 24.20 -0.84 55.01
C LEU A 463 24.85 -0.02 53.89
N ASP A 464 25.13 1.25 54.14
CA ASP A 464 25.74 2.13 53.16
C ASP A 464 27.26 1.87 53.00
N GLY A 465 27.65 1.49 51.79
CA GLY A 465 29.04 1.28 51.34
C GLY A 465 29.77 2.58 51.00
N CYS A 466 29.04 3.68 50.78
CA CYS A 466 29.55 5.02 50.53
C CYS A 466 28.84 6.10 51.40
N PRO A 467 28.98 6.09 52.75
CA PRO A 467 28.19 6.85 53.76
C PRO A 467 28.29 8.39 53.78
N ARG A 468 28.65 8.99 52.65
CA ARG A 468 28.89 10.42 52.46
C ARG A 468 28.51 10.89 51.06
N ASN A 469 28.16 9.97 50.17
CA ASN A 469 27.78 10.29 48.82
C ASN A 469 26.28 9.99 48.68
N PRO A 470 25.42 11.03 48.75
CA PRO A 470 23.98 10.84 48.75
C PRO A 470 23.42 10.26 47.44
N ASP A 471 24.27 10.12 46.43
CA ASP A 471 23.93 9.59 45.12
C ASP A 471 24.39 8.13 44.94
N LYS A 472 25.11 7.54 45.92
CA LYS A 472 25.67 6.18 45.82
C LYS A 472 25.63 5.43 47.15
N ILE A 473 24.94 4.29 47.15
CA ILE A 473 24.85 3.37 48.30
C ILE A 473 25.97 2.33 48.31
N GLU A 474 26.31 1.80 47.13
CA GLU A 474 27.44 0.91 46.94
C GLU A 474 28.44 1.51 45.95
N PRO A 475 29.74 1.26 46.10
CA PRO A 475 30.70 1.68 45.10
C PRO A 475 30.37 1.03 43.75
N ASP A 476 30.11 1.85 42.74
CA ASP A 476 29.85 1.40 41.37
C ASP A 476 31.16 1.05 40.64
N LEU A 477 31.08 0.82 39.32
CA LEU A 477 32.25 0.54 38.47
C LEU A 477 33.36 1.62 38.61
N CYS A 478 33.01 2.83 39.06
CA CYS A 478 33.89 3.98 39.21
C CYS A 478 34.12 4.38 40.70
N GLY A 479 33.58 3.61 41.65
CA GLY A 479 33.76 3.74 43.10
C GLY A 479 32.84 4.75 43.81
N CYS A 480 33.09 4.98 45.11
CA CYS A 480 32.28 5.89 45.94
C CYS A 480 32.53 7.39 45.70
N ASP A 481 33.76 7.77 45.34
CA ASP A 481 34.20 9.15 45.18
C ASP A 481 35.20 9.23 44.02
N PRO A 482 34.88 9.91 42.90
CA PRO A 482 35.85 10.18 41.84
C PRO A 482 36.64 11.45 42.20
N GLY A 483 37.93 11.29 42.46
CA GLY A 483 38.83 12.42 42.67
C GLY A 483 39.03 13.27 41.41
N ASP A 484 38.88 14.60 41.57
CA ASP A 484 39.46 15.67 40.74
C ASP A 484 39.08 15.75 39.23
N CYS A 485 37.79 15.86 38.90
CA CYS A 485 37.33 16.39 37.60
C CYS A 485 36.68 17.77 37.74
N GLU A 486 37.45 18.83 38.01
CA GLU A 486 36.95 20.21 37.90
C GLU A 486 36.78 20.61 36.42
N LEU A 487 35.54 20.64 35.91
CA LEU A 487 35.19 21.35 34.68
C LEU A 487 34.81 22.82 34.95
N PRO A 488 35.10 23.77 34.04
CA PRO A 488 34.97 25.21 34.31
C PRO A 488 33.53 25.73 34.52
N ASP A 489 32.50 24.94 34.19
CA ASP A 489 31.11 25.42 34.08
C ASP A 489 30.10 24.70 35.01
N GLY A 490 30.55 23.88 35.97
CA GLY A 490 29.71 23.42 37.08
C GLY A 490 28.59 22.41 36.76
N GLY A 491 28.84 21.45 35.87
CA GLY A 491 28.00 20.25 35.68
C GLY A 491 28.56 19.01 36.40
N GLU A 492 27.67 18.14 36.88
CA GLU A 492 27.93 16.97 37.74
C GLU A 492 28.57 15.78 37.00
N GLY A 493 29.50 15.09 37.69
CA GLY A 493 29.75 13.63 37.61
C GLY A 493 30.53 13.04 36.42
N CYS A 494 31.48 12.15 36.71
CA CYS A 494 32.12 11.25 35.72
C CYS A 494 31.29 9.98 35.43
N GLU A 495 30.00 10.02 35.76
CA GLU A 495 28.93 9.27 35.07
C GLU A 495 28.59 9.92 33.72
N PHE A 496 29.37 10.93 33.32
CA PHE A 496 29.39 11.45 31.96
C PHE A 496 29.69 10.28 31.01
N ASP A 497 28.63 9.84 30.38
CA ASP A 497 28.60 9.03 29.19
C ASP A 497 28.68 10.01 28.02
N GLY A 498 29.88 10.18 27.48
CA GLY A 498 30.21 11.25 26.56
C GLY A 498 29.53 11.13 25.21
N ASP A 499 29.12 9.93 24.82
CA ASP A 499 28.42 9.64 23.57
C ASP A 499 26.96 9.19 23.74
N PHE A 500 26.51 9.01 24.98
CA PHE A 500 25.14 8.68 25.37
C PHE A 500 24.71 7.26 24.97
N ASP A 501 25.61 6.27 25.09
CA ASP A 501 25.36 4.85 24.80
C ASP A 501 24.93 3.99 25.99
N GLY A 502 24.99 4.54 27.20
CA GLY A 502 24.64 3.88 28.45
C GLY A 502 25.82 3.27 29.20
N VAL A 503 27.06 3.38 28.69
CA VAL A 503 28.28 2.95 29.38
C VAL A 503 29.10 4.18 29.80
N PRO A 504 29.36 4.37 31.10
CA PRO A 504 30.11 5.54 31.56
C PRO A 504 31.54 5.58 31.01
N ASP A 505 32.02 6.79 30.65
CA ASP A 505 33.38 7.03 30.10
C ASP A 505 34.50 6.35 30.92
N CYS A 506 34.33 6.23 32.24
CA CYS A 506 35.33 5.64 33.13
C CYS A 506 35.58 4.15 32.89
N VAL A 507 34.66 3.46 32.21
CA VAL A 507 34.70 2.03 31.94
C VAL A 507 34.35 1.65 30.49
N ASP A 508 34.00 2.64 29.67
CA ASP A 508 33.78 2.48 28.24
C ASP A 508 35.10 2.33 27.46
N GLY A 509 35.18 1.29 26.63
CA GLY A 509 36.29 1.06 25.70
C GLY A 509 36.29 2.01 24.50
N CYS A 510 35.16 2.67 24.22
CA CYS A 510 34.98 3.64 23.14
C CYS A 510 34.13 4.88 23.57
N PRO A 511 34.61 5.72 24.51
CA PRO A 511 33.87 6.84 25.17
C PRO A 511 33.35 8.01 24.28
N ALA A 512 33.39 7.84 22.97
CA ALA A 512 32.94 8.82 21.99
C ALA A 512 32.18 8.18 20.81
N ASP A 513 31.97 6.87 20.81
CA ASP A 513 31.20 6.13 19.81
C ASP A 513 29.96 5.47 20.42
N ARG A 514 28.83 6.17 20.25
CA ARG A 514 27.55 5.77 20.81
C ARG A 514 27.08 4.33 20.51
N ASN A 515 27.63 3.71 19.46
CA ASN A 515 27.18 2.40 19.00
C ASN A 515 28.15 1.27 19.39
N LYS A 516 29.22 1.56 20.15
CA LYS A 516 30.23 0.57 20.53
C LYS A 516 30.74 0.82 21.95
N PHE A 517 30.69 -0.22 22.77
CA PHE A 517 31.26 -0.23 24.12
C PHE A 517 32.69 -0.81 24.18
N GLU A 518 33.06 -1.57 23.13
CA GLU A 518 34.41 -2.09 22.93
C GLU A 518 34.88 -1.82 21.50
N PRO A 519 36.18 -1.60 21.27
CA PRO A 519 36.69 -1.29 19.94
C PRO A 519 36.37 -2.34 18.86
N GLY A 520 36.21 -3.62 19.21
CA GLY A 520 35.95 -4.68 18.24
C GLY A 520 37.05 -4.85 17.18
N ALA A 521 36.73 -5.47 16.04
CA ALA A 521 37.68 -5.70 14.95
C ALA A 521 37.98 -4.41 14.17
N CYS A 522 36.96 -3.58 13.98
CA CYS A 522 37.01 -2.35 13.20
C CYS A 522 37.47 -1.12 14.00
N GLY A 523 37.66 -1.23 15.31
CA GLY A 523 37.94 -0.12 16.22
C GLY A 523 36.68 0.70 16.57
N CYS A 524 36.85 1.70 17.44
CA CYS A 524 35.77 2.66 17.74
C CYS A 524 35.48 3.55 16.51
N GLY A 525 34.22 3.93 16.34
CA GLY A 525 33.68 4.77 15.27
C GLY A 525 33.34 4.02 13.98
N LYS A 526 33.45 2.68 13.97
CA LYS A 526 33.20 1.83 12.79
C LYS A 526 32.49 0.53 13.20
N SER A 527 31.39 0.21 12.52
CA SER A 527 30.59 -1.01 12.75
C SER A 527 31.41 -2.28 12.55
N ASP A 528 31.20 -3.31 13.39
CA ASP A 528 31.67 -4.69 13.16
C ASP A 528 30.58 -5.55 12.48
N ALA A 529 29.66 -4.91 11.75
CA ALA A 529 28.69 -5.64 10.95
C ALA A 529 29.40 -6.49 9.89
N ASP A 530 28.77 -7.61 9.59
CA ASP A 530 29.11 -8.55 8.52
C ASP A 530 27.79 -8.73 7.76
N THR A 531 27.64 -7.95 6.70
CA THR A 531 26.35 -7.76 6.02
C THR A 531 25.94 -9.00 5.22
N ASP A 532 26.90 -9.74 4.67
CA ASP A 532 26.66 -10.90 3.81
C ASP A 532 26.96 -12.26 4.46
N LEU A 533 27.49 -12.24 5.69
CA LEU A 533 27.75 -13.39 6.56
C LEU A 533 28.87 -14.31 6.06
N ASP A 534 29.93 -13.73 5.51
CA ASP A 534 31.10 -14.45 5.01
C ASP A 534 32.27 -14.57 6.03
N ASP A 535 32.06 -14.07 7.26
CA ASP A 535 33.03 -13.96 8.36
C ASP A 535 34.10 -12.84 8.18
N VAL A 536 33.96 -11.95 7.20
CA VAL A 536 34.76 -10.73 7.02
C VAL A 536 33.91 -9.50 7.38
N PRO A 537 34.23 -8.74 8.45
CA PRO A 537 33.47 -7.54 8.77
C PRO A 537 33.55 -6.50 7.66
N ASP A 538 32.45 -5.78 7.39
CA ASP A 538 32.28 -4.79 6.31
C ASP A 538 33.45 -3.77 6.22
N CYS A 539 34.09 -3.46 7.35
CA CYS A 539 35.19 -2.52 7.41
C CYS A 539 36.51 -3.04 6.81
N PHE A 540 36.60 -4.36 6.58
CA PHE A 540 37.70 -5.08 5.97
C PHE A 540 37.26 -5.87 4.73
N ASP A 541 35.97 -5.82 4.39
CA ASP A 541 35.37 -6.54 3.29
C ASP A 541 35.41 -5.70 1.99
N ASN A 542 36.00 -6.25 0.93
CA ASN A 542 36.04 -5.66 -0.39
C ASN A 542 34.81 -6.03 -1.27
N CYS A 543 33.90 -6.87 -0.78
CA CYS A 543 32.57 -7.11 -1.32
C CYS A 543 31.49 -7.22 -0.23
N PRO A 544 31.16 -6.15 0.53
CA PRO A 544 30.27 -6.19 1.71
C PRO A 544 28.87 -6.78 1.54
N ASP A 545 28.39 -6.93 0.31
CA ASP A 545 27.05 -7.45 -0.01
C ASP A 545 27.09 -8.83 -0.69
N LEU A 546 28.28 -9.39 -0.94
CA LEU A 546 28.50 -10.61 -1.73
C LEU A 546 29.62 -11.49 -1.12
N PRO A 547 29.27 -12.67 -0.55
CA PRO A 547 30.22 -13.43 0.25
C PRO A 547 31.49 -13.84 -0.49
N ASN A 548 32.65 -13.35 -0.03
CA ASN A 548 33.97 -13.61 -0.63
C ASN A 548 35.11 -13.67 0.42
N VAL A 549 35.08 -14.73 1.24
CA VAL A 549 36.02 -14.96 2.36
C VAL A 549 37.51 -14.85 2.01
N ASP A 550 37.90 -15.05 0.75
CA ASP A 550 39.31 -14.95 0.33
C ASP A 550 39.78 -13.52 0.00
N GLN A 551 38.84 -12.57 -0.12
CA GLN A 551 39.08 -11.15 -0.34
C GLN A 551 40.02 -10.91 -1.53
N ALA A 552 39.85 -11.72 -2.58
CA ALA A 552 40.61 -11.57 -3.82
C ALA A 552 40.29 -10.22 -4.49
N ASP A 553 41.34 -9.56 -4.99
CA ASP A 553 41.27 -8.28 -5.70
C ASP A 553 42.44 -8.29 -6.70
N ALA A 554 42.16 -8.66 -7.95
CA ALA A 554 43.15 -8.94 -8.97
C ALA A 554 43.76 -7.66 -9.57
N ASP A 555 43.06 -6.54 -9.54
CA ASP A 555 43.50 -5.28 -10.12
C ASP A 555 43.85 -4.18 -9.09
N GLU A 556 43.72 -4.50 -7.80
CA GLU A 556 44.09 -3.71 -6.62
C GLU A 556 43.32 -2.38 -6.49
N ASP A 557 42.06 -2.36 -6.87
CA ASP A 557 41.22 -1.18 -6.79
C ASP A 557 40.35 -1.07 -5.52
N ASN A 558 40.38 -2.09 -4.66
CA ASN A 558 39.59 -2.28 -3.44
C ASN A 558 38.14 -2.72 -3.65
N VAL A 559 37.77 -3.19 -4.84
CA VAL A 559 36.56 -3.97 -5.09
C VAL A 559 37.00 -5.42 -5.31
N GLY A 560 36.35 -6.37 -4.64
CA GLY A 560 36.76 -7.77 -4.75
C GLY A 560 36.34 -8.43 -6.05
N ASP A 561 37.11 -9.43 -6.50
CA ASP A 561 36.90 -10.15 -7.77
C ASP A 561 35.46 -10.69 -7.94
N ASP A 562 34.79 -11.00 -6.83
CA ASP A 562 33.43 -11.56 -6.81
C ASP A 562 32.33 -10.50 -7.01
N CYS A 563 32.62 -9.22 -6.74
CA CYS A 563 31.70 -8.10 -6.93
C CYS A 563 32.18 -7.06 -7.97
N ASP A 564 33.37 -7.26 -8.53
CA ASP A 564 33.96 -6.38 -9.52
C ASP A 564 33.42 -6.67 -10.94
N ASN A 565 32.79 -5.67 -11.56
CA ASN A 565 32.33 -5.73 -12.95
C ASN A 565 33.45 -5.46 -13.98
N CYS A 566 34.68 -5.21 -13.54
CA CYS A 566 35.91 -5.22 -14.34
C CYS A 566 37.14 -5.83 -13.63
N PRO A 567 37.15 -7.14 -13.30
CA PRO A 567 38.15 -7.80 -12.44
C PRO A 567 39.64 -7.68 -12.83
N ASP A 568 39.94 -7.25 -14.06
CA ASP A 568 41.30 -7.09 -14.58
C ASP A 568 41.68 -5.60 -14.79
N LYS A 569 40.78 -4.66 -14.46
CA LYS A 569 40.93 -3.24 -14.78
C LYS A 569 40.18 -2.32 -13.81
N SER A 570 40.98 -1.77 -12.90
CA SER A 570 40.58 -0.82 -11.86
C SER A 570 39.50 0.18 -12.28
N ASN A 571 38.37 0.08 -11.60
CA ASN A 571 37.17 0.89 -11.72
C ASN A 571 36.38 0.93 -10.39
N TYR A 572 37.02 1.40 -9.31
CA TYR A 572 36.44 1.52 -7.97
C TYR A 572 34.99 2.05 -7.86
N ASP A 573 34.51 2.86 -8.80
CA ASP A 573 33.12 3.36 -8.79
C ASP A 573 32.08 2.36 -9.33
N GLN A 574 32.54 1.23 -9.86
CA GLN A 574 31.74 0.13 -10.40
C GLN A 574 30.65 0.60 -11.37
N ALA A 575 30.91 1.72 -12.05
CA ALA A 575 29.95 2.34 -12.96
C ALA A 575 29.67 1.40 -14.14
N ASP A 576 28.39 1.13 -14.36
CA ASP A 576 27.88 0.35 -15.49
C ASP A 576 26.72 1.15 -16.09
N SER A 577 27.00 1.87 -17.17
CA SER A 577 26.10 2.88 -17.71
C SER A 577 24.92 2.28 -18.50
N ASP A 578 24.98 1.02 -18.93
CA ASP A 578 23.90 0.35 -19.67
C ASP A 578 23.40 -0.96 -19.04
N LEU A 579 24.02 -1.40 -17.95
CA LEU A 579 23.62 -2.53 -17.10
C LEU A 579 23.78 -3.90 -17.79
N ASP A 580 24.81 -4.06 -18.61
CA ASP A 580 25.14 -5.34 -19.27
C ASP A 580 26.03 -6.28 -18.43
N GLY A 581 26.51 -5.79 -17.29
CA GLY A 581 27.37 -6.53 -16.36
C GLY A 581 28.87 -6.32 -16.58
N PHE A 582 29.29 -5.53 -17.57
CA PHE A 582 30.65 -5.05 -17.75
C PHE A 582 30.73 -3.58 -17.39
N GLY A 583 31.60 -3.22 -16.44
CA GLY A 583 31.74 -1.82 -16.05
C GLY A 583 32.28 -0.93 -17.18
N ASP A 584 31.96 0.37 -17.13
CA ASP A 584 32.44 1.42 -18.05
C ASP A 584 33.98 1.42 -18.20
N GLY A 585 34.68 0.89 -17.18
CA GLY A 585 36.11 0.70 -17.18
C GLY A 585 36.58 -0.30 -18.24
N CYS A 586 35.92 -1.44 -18.39
CA CYS A 586 36.31 -2.54 -19.28
C CYS A 586 35.38 -2.68 -20.49
N ASP A 587 34.28 -1.95 -20.52
CA ASP A 587 33.40 -1.81 -21.67
C ASP A 587 33.86 -0.68 -22.62
N THR A 588 33.96 -1.00 -23.91
CA THR A 588 34.28 -0.02 -24.96
C THR A 588 33.04 0.52 -25.68
N CYS A 589 31.86 0.06 -25.29
CA CYS A 589 30.54 0.49 -25.71
C CYS A 589 29.57 0.71 -24.51
N PRO A 590 29.93 1.57 -23.52
CA PRO A 590 29.25 1.73 -22.21
C PRO A 590 27.79 2.22 -22.24
N HIS A 591 27.18 2.35 -23.41
CA HIS A 591 25.80 2.80 -23.58
C HIS A 591 25.01 1.88 -24.54
N ASP A 592 25.54 0.69 -24.83
CA ASP A 592 24.96 -0.32 -25.71
C ASP A 592 24.97 -1.69 -25.01
N PRO A 593 23.87 -2.06 -24.31
CA PRO A 593 23.85 -3.23 -23.42
C PRO A 593 23.93 -4.58 -24.16
N ASP A 594 23.92 -4.56 -25.49
CA ASP A 594 24.09 -5.75 -26.33
C ASP A 594 25.56 -5.92 -26.79
N LYS A 595 26.47 -4.98 -26.47
CA LYS A 595 27.84 -4.97 -26.96
C LYS A 595 28.84 -4.40 -25.96
N ILE A 596 29.90 -5.19 -25.75
CA ILE A 596 31.10 -4.74 -25.02
C ILE A 596 32.18 -4.16 -25.95
N ASP A 597 32.23 -4.62 -27.21
CA ASP A 597 33.18 -4.15 -28.25
C ASP A 597 32.41 -3.55 -29.45
N PRO A 598 32.81 -2.36 -29.96
CA PRO A 598 32.19 -1.71 -31.11
C PRO A 598 32.04 -2.58 -32.34
N GLY A 599 32.89 -3.58 -32.56
CA GLY A 599 32.82 -4.44 -33.74
C GLY A 599 32.94 -3.65 -35.05
N ARG A 600 32.35 -4.15 -36.15
CA ARG A 600 32.41 -3.46 -37.46
C ARG A 600 31.37 -2.35 -37.52
N CYS A 601 30.20 -2.53 -36.90
CA CYS A 601 29.10 -1.57 -36.94
C CYS A 601 29.26 -0.39 -35.98
N GLY A 602 30.21 -0.45 -35.05
CA GLY A 602 30.26 0.45 -33.91
C GLY A 602 29.25 0.07 -32.84
N CYS A 603 29.22 0.84 -31.75
CA CYS A 603 28.19 0.73 -30.71
C CYS A 603 26.82 1.20 -31.23
N GLY A 604 25.75 0.66 -30.64
CA GLY A 604 24.35 0.95 -30.90
C GLY A 604 23.79 0.32 -32.18
N ARG A 605 24.52 -0.60 -32.81
CA ARG A 605 24.15 -1.20 -34.12
C ARG A 605 24.53 -2.67 -34.21
N ALA A 606 23.55 -3.56 -34.30
CA ALA A 606 23.79 -5.01 -34.42
C ALA A 606 24.72 -5.38 -35.60
N GLU A 607 25.52 -6.43 -35.42
CA GLU A 607 26.37 -7.04 -36.46
C GLU A 607 25.57 -8.01 -37.35
N THR A 608 24.27 -7.77 -37.53
CA THR A 608 23.41 -8.58 -38.37
C THR A 608 23.92 -8.54 -39.81
N ASP A 609 23.97 -9.70 -40.43
CA ASP A 609 24.31 -9.91 -41.85
C ASP A 609 23.13 -10.69 -42.43
N THR A 610 22.15 -9.97 -42.98
CA THR A 610 20.84 -10.51 -43.33
C THR A 610 20.91 -11.51 -44.50
N ASP A 611 21.79 -11.28 -45.47
CA ASP A 611 21.95 -12.13 -46.66
C ASP A 611 23.16 -13.09 -46.59
N GLY A 612 24.06 -12.91 -45.62
CA GLY A 612 25.17 -13.80 -45.33
C GLY A 612 26.37 -13.64 -46.26
N ASP A 613 26.54 -12.47 -46.89
CA ASP A 613 27.65 -12.21 -47.82
C ASP A 613 28.97 -11.84 -47.12
N GLY A 614 28.92 -11.65 -45.80
CA GLY A 614 30.04 -11.28 -44.95
C GLY A 614 30.16 -9.77 -44.70
N THR A 615 29.21 -8.95 -45.15
CA THR A 615 29.11 -7.52 -44.85
C THR A 615 27.89 -7.29 -43.95
N PRO A 616 28.07 -6.82 -42.70
CA PRO A 616 26.93 -6.58 -41.84
C PRO A 616 26.06 -5.43 -42.39
N ASP A 617 24.75 -5.51 -42.21
CA ASP A 617 23.73 -4.62 -42.74
C ASP A 617 24.04 -3.13 -42.51
N CYS A 618 24.67 -2.82 -41.36
CA CYS A 618 25.08 -1.46 -40.99
C CYS A 618 26.12 -0.84 -41.96
N ARG A 619 26.82 -1.69 -42.73
CA ARG A 619 27.83 -1.36 -43.73
C ARG A 619 27.48 -1.91 -45.11
N ASP A 620 26.30 -2.53 -45.25
CA ASP A 620 25.80 -3.02 -46.52
C ASP A 620 24.78 -2.04 -47.11
N SER A 621 25.01 -1.60 -48.34
CA SER A 621 24.03 -0.72 -49.02
C SER A 621 22.93 -1.52 -49.74
N CYS A 622 23.02 -2.84 -49.72
CA CYS A 622 22.11 -3.82 -50.29
C CYS A 622 21.97 -5.05 -49.34
N PRO A 623 21.44 -4.87 -48.11
CA PRO A 623 21.46 -5.89 -47.04
C PRO A 623 20.74 -7.22 -47.32
N ASP A 624 20.00 -7.31 -48.42
CA ASP A 624 19.20 -8.48 -48.82
C ASP A 624 19.74 -9.15 -50.10
N ASP A 625 20.83 -8.64 -50.70
CA ASP A 625 21.42 -9.14 -51.95
C ASP A 625 22.83 -9.72 -51.74
N PRO A 626 22.96 -11.05 -51.58
CA PRO A 626 24.22 -11.68 -51.19
C PRO A 626 25.32 -11.65 -52.26
N ASN A 627 25.06 -11.01 -53.40
CA ASN A 627 26.05 -10.82 -54.46
C ASN A 627 26.52 -9.36 -54.58
N LYS A 628 25.99 -8.44 -53.77
CA LYS A 628 26.20 -7.01 -53.95
C LYS A 628 26.14 -6.25 -52.63
N VAL A 629 27.26 -5.66 -52.22
CA VAL A 629 27.37 -4.82 -51.00
C VAL A 629 27.11 -3.32 -51.23
N ALA A 630 26.93 -2.91 -52.49
CA ALA A 630 26.82 -1.52 -52.91
C ALA A 630 25.71 -1.35 -53.96
N ILE A 631 24.87 -0.31 -53.83
CA ILE A 631 23.67 -0.09 -54.69
C ILE A 631 23.98 -0.17 -56.19
N GLY A 632 25.17 0.26 -56.63
CA GLY A 632 25.56 0.22 -58.05
C GLY A 632 24.65 1.07 -58.95
N ALA A 633 24.75 0.86 -60.27
CA ALA A 633 23.89 1.55 -61.23
C ALA A 633 22.48 0.94 -61.23
N CYS A 634 22.34 -0.38 -61.19
CA CYS A 634 21.06 -1.07 -61.29
C CYS A 634 20.28 -1.17 -59.98
N GLY A 635 20.81 -0.65 -58.88
CA GLY A 635 20.24 -0.91 -57.55
C GLY A 635 20.60 -2.30 -57.05
N CYS A 636 20.02 -2.67 -55.90
CA CYS A 636 20.17 -4.01 -55.33
C CYS A 636 19.28 -5.03 -56.05
N GLY A 637 19.68 -6.30 -56.08
CA GLY A 637 18.97 -7.41 -56.73
C GLY A 637 19.20 -7.53 -58.24
N PHE A 638 19.99 -6.64 -58.83
CA PHE A 638 20.31 -6.62 -60.26
C PHE A 638 21.82 -6.38 -60.47
N ALA A 639 22.42 -7.18 -61.34
CA ALA A 639 23.81 -7.03 -61.75
C ALA A 639 24.01 -5.72 -62.53
N ASP A 640 25.13 -5.04 -62.31
CA ASP A 640 25.55 -3.87 -63.08
C ASP A 640 26.26 -4.30 -64.38
N ASP A 641 25.66 -5.25 -65.10
CA ASP A 641 26.17 -5.70 -66.39
C ASP A 641 26.03 -4.57 -67.43
N ASP A 642 26.98 -4.50 -68.35
CA ASP A 642 27.04 -3.55 -69.48
C ASP A 642 27.42 -4.38 -70.70
N ALA A 643 26.40 -4.89 -71.41
CA ALA A 643 26.56 -5.94 -72.40
C ALA A 643 27.16 -5.45 -73.73
N ASP A 644 27.05 -4.16 -74.04
CA ASP A 644 27.61 -3.55 -75.25
C ASP A 644 28.81 -2.60 -74.99
N GLU A 645 29.23 -2.49 -73.73
CA GLU A 645 30.42 -1.79 -73.25
C GLU A 645 30.41 -0.28 -73.54
N ASP A 646 29.23 0.34 -73.50
CA ASP A 646 29.04 1.76 -73.80
C ASP A 646 29.15 2.68 -72.57
N GLY A 647 29.18 2.09 -71.37
CA GLY A 647 29.27 2.77 -70.09
C GLY A 647 27.93 2.99 -69.37
N VAL A 648 26.82 2.50 -69.93
CA VAL A 648 25.49 2.47 -69.32
C VAL A 648 25.13 1.03 -68.98
N ALA A 649 24.85 0.75 -67.71
CA ALA A 649 24.46 -0.60 -67.30
C ALA A 649 23.12 -1.01 -67.97
N ASP A 650 22.98 -2.27 -68.36
CA ASP A 650 21.85 -2.84 -69.13
C ASP A 650 20.48 -2.43 -68.58
N CYS A 651 20.34 -2.36 -67.25
CA CYS A 651 19.11 -1.98 -66.55
C CYS A 651 18.68 -0.51 -66.75
N ARG A 652 19.63 0.33 -67.19
CA ARG A 652 19.47 1.76 -67.49
C ARG A 652 19.72 2.07 -68.96
N ASP A 653 19.99 1.04 -69.75
CA ASP A 653 20.32 1.17 -71.15
C ASP A 653 19.07 0.95 -72.02
N ASN A 654 18.59 2.03 -72.64
CA ASN A 654 17.48 1.98 -73.58
C ASN A 654 17.85 1.31 -74.92
N CYS A 655 19.10 0.88 -75.10
CA CYS A 655 19.59 0.01 -76.17
C CYS A 655 20.67 -0.97 -75.69
N SER A 656 20.42 -1.77 -74.65
CA SER A 656 21.37 -2.71 -73.98
C SER A 656 22.22 -3.69 -74.81
N GLN A 657 22.15 -3.69 -76.13
CA GLN A 657 22.98 -4.50 -77.03
C GLN A 657 23.61 -3.66 -78.16
N VAL A 658 23.36 -2.36 -78.20
CA VAL A 658 23.78 -1.42 -79.22
C VAL A 658 24.24 -0.11 -78.56
N ALA A 659 25.56 0.01 -78.40
CA ALA A 659 26.19 1.13 -77.74
C ALA A 659 25.64 2.51 -78.13
N ASN A 660 25.03 3.18 -77.16
CA ASN A 660 24.48 4.53 -77.22
C ASN A 660 24.66 5.28 -75.87
N PRO A 661 25.89 5.72 -75.53
CA PRO A 661 26.19 6.28 -74.21
C PRO A 661 25.41 7.56 -73.86
N ASP A 662 24.79 8.22 -74.84
CA ASP A 662 23.99 9.42 -74.65
C ASP A 662 22.53 9.12 -74.29
N GLN A 663 22.11 7.86 -74.38
CA GLN A 663 20.77 7.37 -74.02
C GLN A 663 19.66 8.21 -74.66
N ALA A 664 19.93 8.77 -75.84
CA ALA A 664 19.00 9.66 -76.52
C ALA A 664 17.73 8.89 -76.91
N ASP A 665 16.60 9.36 -76.43
CA ASP A 665 15.26 8.83 -76.69
C ASP A 665 14.35 10.04 -76.95
N ASP A 666 14.22 10.38 -78.24
CA ASP A 666 13.55 11.61 -78.66
C ASP A 666 12.03 11.53 -78.48
N ASP A 667 11.45 10.31 -78.48
CA ASP A 667 10.01 10.08 -78.32
C ASP A 667 9.61 9.50 -76.96
N THR A 668 10.58 9.27 -76.08
CA THR A 668 10.44 8.87 -74.66
C THR A 668 9.70 7.54 -74.47
N ASP A 669 9.82 6.62 -75.43
CA ASP A 669 9.16 5.31 -75.38
C ASP A 669 9.97 4.23 -74.61
N GLY A 670 11.18 4.57 -74.17
CA GLY A 670 12.08 3.68 -73.44
C GLY A 670 13.00 2.85 -74.34
N ILE A 671 12.97 3.04 -75.65
CA ILE A 671 13.87 2.46 -76.66
C ILE A 671 14.73 3.59 -77.22
N GLY A 672 16.06 3.47 -77.10
CA GLY A 672 16.96 4.54 -77.55
C GLY A 672 16.95 4.70 -79.07
N ASN A 673 17.17 5.93 -79.52
CA ASN A 673 17.26 6.32 -80.93
C ASN A 673 18.23 5.42 -81.74
N ALA A 674 19.25 4.83 -81.09
CA ALA A 674 20.26 3.98 -81.70
C ALA A 674 19.76 2.57 -82.08
N CYS A 675 18.77 2.05 -81.36
CA CYS A 675 18.15 0.74 -81.60
C CYS A 675 16.68 0.86 -82.04
N GLN A 676 16.15 2.09 -82.14
CA GLN A 676 14.84 2.38 -82.65
C GLN A 676 14.81 2.32 -84.18
N ASP A 677 14.78 1.10 -84.69
CA ASP A 677 14.48 0.84 -86.11
C ASP A 677 13.78 -0.53 -86.30
N GLU A 678 12.86 -0.87 -85.40
CA GLU A 678 11.74 -1.78 -85.71
C GLU A 678 10.45 -1.35 -84.97
N ILE A 679 9.44 -0.97 -85.76
CA ILE A 679 8.00 -0.81 -85.41
C ILE A 679 7.54 0.61 -85.03
N THR A 680 6.94 1.25 -86.03
CA THR A 680 6.35 2.59 -86.07
C THR A 680 5.04 2.78 -85.26
N GLY A 681 4.90 3.92 -84.55
CA GLY A 681 3.78 4.86 -84.78
C GLY A 681 2.95 5.47 -83.62
N ASN A 682 3.25 6.76 -83.28
CA ASN A 682 2.31 7.88 -82.97
C ASN A 682 1.66 7.98 -81.55
N PRO A 683 1.25 9.18 -81.03
CA PRO A 683 1.79 9.73 -79.77
C PRO A 683 0.72 10.24 -78.75
N ASN A 684 1.24 10.74 -77.62
CA ASN A 684 0.80 11.92 -76.83
C ASN A 684 0.11 11.70 -75.46
N PRO A 685 0.45 12.51 -74.42
CA PRO A 685 0.19 12.28 -72.99
C PRO A 685 -0.85 13.24 -72.37
N ASP A 686 -1.12 13.10 -71.06
CA ASP A 686 -1.28 14.16 -70.03
C ASP A 686 -2.04 13.66 -68.78
N ASP A 687 -1.53 13.88 -67.55
CA ASP A 687 -2.19 14.67 -66.49
C ASP A 687 -1.31 14.83 -65.22
N SER A 688 -1.57 15.90 -64.47
CA SER A 688 -0.73 16.57 -63.48
C SER A 688 -1.47 16.93 -62.18
N SER A 689 -0.71 16.98 -61.08
CA SER A 689 -0.79 17.92 -59.93
C SER A 689 -1.77 17.72 -58.74
N THR A 690 -1.17 17.40 -57.57
CA THR A 690 -1.12 18.09 -56.24
C THR A 690 -1.88 19.43 -56.06
N GLY A 691 -2.35 19.92 -54.90
CA GLY A 691 -2.09 19.65 -53.47
C GLY A 691 -2.12 20.98 -52.64
N ASN A 692 -2.46 20.87 -51.34
CA ASN A 692 -2.24 21.78 -50.19
C ASN A 692 -3.23 22.91 -49.79
N GLY A 693 -3.54 22.91 -48.48
CA GLY A 693 -4.18 23.96 -47.69
C GLY A 693 -3.23 24.58 -46.63
N MET A 694 -3.72 25.61 -45.94
CA MET A 694 -3.07 26.26 -44.78
C MET A 694 -4.14 26.65 -43.74
N GLY A 695 -3.77 26.50 -42.45
CA GLY A 695 -4.59 26.82 -41.28
C GLY A 695 -4.54 28.27 -40.82
N ILE A 696 -5.35 28.59 -39.81
CA ILE A 696 -5.36 29.86 -39.07
C ILE A 696 -5.66 29.59 -37.58
N ASP A 697 -4.90 30.29 -36.74
CA ASP A 697 -4.96 30.41 -35.28
C ASP A 697 -5.56 31.78 -34.89
N ILE A 698 -6.42 31.85 -33.86
CA ILE A 698 -6.83 33.12 -33.19
C ILE A 698 -7.25 32.88 -31.72
N CYS A 699 -6.54 33.53 -30.79
CA CYS A 699 -6.91 33.75 -29.39
C CYS A 699 -8.00 34.83 -29.18
N GLY A 700 -8.81 34.69 -28.12
CA GLY A 700 -9.64 35.77 -27.56
C GLY A 700 -10.02 35.49 -26.11
N GLY A 701 -9.54 36.31 -25.18
CA GLY A 701 -9.68 36.11 -23.73
C GLY A 701 -10.87 36.79 -23.06
N GLY A 702 -11.08 36.43 -21.79
CA GLY A 702 -11.84 37.23 -20.83
C GLY A 702 -12.79 36.46 -19.90
N MET A 703 -12.26 35.76 -18.89
CA MET A 703 -12.84 35.58 -17.53
C MET A 703 -11.70 35.08 -16.63
N ALA A 704 -11.22 35.94 -15.73
CA ALA A 704 -10.03 35.72 -14.93
C ALA A 704 -10.38 35.17 -13.53
N SER A 705 -9.62 34.16 -13.10
CA SER A 705 -9.40 33.75 -11.70
C SER A 705 -10.31 32.68 -11.05
N MET A 706 -10.77 31.63 -11.75
CA MET A 706 -11.44 30.50 -11.05
C MET A 706 -11.18 29.07 -11.56
N ILE A 707 -10.43 28.83 -12.64
CA ILE A 707 -10.35 27.48 -13.25
C ILE A 707 -9.56 26.42 -12.43
N PRO A 708 -8.36 26.67 -11.86
CA PRO A 708 -7.57 25.61 -11.21
C PRO A 708 -8.27 25.01 -9.97
N LEU A 709 -8.85 25.88 -9.12
CA LEU A 709 -9.66 25.48 -7.97
C LEU A 709 -10.88 24.64 -8.38
N ILE A 710 -11.53 24.98 -9.50
CA ILE A 710 -12.70 24.24 -10.00
C ILE A 710 -12.30 22.83 -10.46
N VAL A 711 -11.11 22.63 -11.02
CA VAL A 711 -10.67 21.31 -11.52
C VAL A 711 -10.48 20.33 -10.37
N VAL A 712 -9.69 20.70 -9.37
CA VAL A 712 -9.43 19.84 -8.21
C VAL A 712 -10.71 19.69 -7.38
N MET A 713 -11.48 20.76 -7.21
CA MET A 713 -12.77 20.68 -6.55
C MET A 713 -13.76 19.80 -7.29
N LEU A 714 -13.88 19.77 -8.62
CA LEU A 714 -14.92 18.97 -9.29
C LEU A 714 -14.69 17.46 -9.16
N VAL A 715 -13.43 17.04 -9.16
CA VAL A 715 -13.04 15.62 -9.05
C VAL A 715 -13.11 15.17 -7.59
N ALA A 716 -12.70 16.03 -6.65
CA ALA A 716 -12.73 15.76 -5.21
C ALA A 716 -14.03 16.18 -4.49
N ALA A 717 -14.93 16.92 -5.16
CA ALA A 717 -16.16 17.51 -4.60
C ALA A 717 -17.16 16.52 -4.04
N PRO A 718 -17.40 15.33 -4.64
CA PRO A 718 -18.35 14.37 -4.06
C PRO A 718 -17.96 14.06 -2.61
N ARG A 719 -16.68 13.77 -2.39
CA ARG A 719 -16.08 13.47 -1.08
C ARG A 719 -15.90 14.70 -0.16
N ARG A 720 -16.07 15.92 -0.68
CA ARG A 720 -16.11 17.18 0.10
C ARG A 720 -17.54 17.62 0.45
N ARG A 721 -18.57 17.10 -0.23
CA ARG A 721 -19.99 17.45 -0.01
C ARG A 721 -20.67 16.65 1.09
N ALA A 722 -20.13 15.50 1.48
CA ALA A 722 -20.58 14.68 2.61
C ALA A 722 -20.65 15.44 3.95
N TRP A 723 -20.08 16.65 4.01
CA TRP A 723 -19.99 17.51 5.19
C TRP A 723 -21.12 18.55 5.35
N ARG A 724 -22.04 18.71 4.40
CA ARG A 724 -23.10 19.75 4.45
C ARG A 724 -24.47 19.27 3.98
N ALA A 725 -24.90 18.08 4.41
CA ALA A 725 -26.32 17.72 4.40
C ALA A 725 -26.99 18.24 5.68
#